data_AF-A0A4Q3AIW8-F1
#
_entry.id   AF-A0A4Q3AIW8-F1
#
_cell.length_a   1.000
_cell.length_b   1.000
_cell.length_c   1.000
_cell.angle_alpha   90.00
_cell.angle_beta   90.00
_cell.angle_gamma   90.00
#
_symmetry.space_group_name_H-M   'P 1'
#
loop_
_entity.id
_entity.type
_entity.pdbx_description
1 polymer ?
#
loop_
_entity_poly.entity_id
_entity_poly.type
_entity_poly.pdbx_seq_one_letter_code
_entity_poly.pdbx_strand_id
1 'polypeptide(L)'
;QLVLQVIELGQPCVLALNMVDVAEKSGLRLDPVKLSEELGIPVVPMQANAKKGIIELKQAIRTPFPAPPEPHWTTTGADAEAGRRAFITRVCDLAARRPDAHQQTLSDKLDRVLLHPVLGWVALVAIMVGVFWTIFSWASIPMDAVDGAFGSLGEWVGSKMAEGDLRSLIVDGVIAGVGGTVIFLPQILLLFFFIGLLESSGYMARAAYLMDGIMSLAGLSGKSFLPLFSAHACAIPGVMATRTIGSAKERLVTIFVAPWMSCSARLPVYFLLIPLLVPTEGGAFKQALILFGIYATGIVTSFIVARVLRGRLGPDKSINHFLLELPPYRAPQWSYIFRHVFERGWAFVAKAGTVILGLSIMLWALSTYPKSGSEDAGEQLEYSAMGRIGNVIEPVVKPLGFDGRIGTAILTSFAAREVFNSSLSVIFHAEESDDDEKAESLLRETVSAATWRGTDKPLFTPLVIISLLVFYIYALQCLPTSAVVARESGSVKWAVAQFFFMSGFAYVAALVVYQVGKLLGYRHHGLANTHCRRHRGHNADDLPRETREAQKEEVRLRQQLWLRQQAPRAMKIEHLAFNVADPVAVAAWYVAHLGLSVVRHIPLPTQTHFLADDQGESVIEIYCNPPDQVPDYAAMNPLLFHLAFVSDHPETDSTRLIAAGASWVDELKIPDGSHLVMLRDPWGLALQLCKRSTPLVPKA
;
A
#
# COMPACT_ATOMS: atom_id res chain seq x y z
N GLN A 1 4.75 48.11 2.99
CA GLN A 1 5.31 47.85 1.65
C GLN A 1 4.25 47.83 0.55
N LEU A 2 3.27 46.91 0.58
CA LEU A 2 2.22 46.81 -0.46
C LEU A 2 1.49 48.13 -0.72
N VAL A 3 1.11 48.87 0.34
CA VAL A 3 0.44 50.17 0.21
C VAL A 3 1.26 51.17 -0.61
N LEU A 4 2.58 51.23 -0.37
CA LEU A 4 3.47 52.14 -1.11
C LEU A 4 3.57 51.75 -2.59
N GLN A 5 3.62 50.45 -2.89
CA GLN A 5 3.62 49.96 -4.28
C GLN A 5 2.33 50.34 -5.02
N VAL A 6 1.19 50.44 -4.31
CA VAL A 6 -0.08 50.90 -4.89
C VAL A 6 -0.07 52.42 -5.09
N ILE A 7 0.45 53.19 -4.12
CA ILE A 7 0.62 54.65 -4.26
C ILE A 7 1.53 54.99 -5.44
N GLU A 8 2.62 54.23 -5.63
CA GLU A 8 3.56 54.37 -6.77
C GLU A 8 2.89 54.21 -8.14
N LEU A 9 1.70 53.60 -8.24
CA LEU A 9 0.94 53.50 -9.48
C LEU A 9 0.26 54.82 -9.89
N GLY A 10 0.31 55.85 -9.02
CA GLY A 10 -0.34 57.13 -9.26
C GLY A 10 -1.86 57.02 -9.38
N GLN A 11 -2.46 56.03 -8.73
CA GLN A 11 -3.91 55.84 -8.68
C GLN A 11 -4.48 56.36 -7.36
N PRO A 12 -5.66 56.99 -7.35
CA PRO A 12 -6.29 57.40 -6.11
C PRO A 12 -6.63 56.17 -5.24
N CYS A 13 -6.23 56.19 -3.97
CA CYS A 13 -6.36 55.03 -3.08
C CYS A 13 -6.81 55.42 -1.67
N VAL A 14 -7.53 54.49 -1.02
CA VAL A 14 -7.93 54.56 0.40
C VAL A 14 -7.43 53.28 1.07
N LEU A 15 -6.83 53.41 2.25
CA LEU A 15 -6.33 52.27 3.01
C LEU A 15 -7.37 51.81 4.03
N ALA A 16 -7.95 50.65 3.79
CA ALA A 16 -8.78 49.94 4.78
C ALA A 16 -7.87 49.16 5.75
N LEU A 17 -7.62 49.72 6.92
CA LEU A 17 -6.79 49.12 7.95
C LEU A 17 -7.61 48.10 8.77
N ASN A 18 -7.66 46.86 8.31
CA ASN A 18 -8.45 45.79 8.93
C ASN A 18 -7.68 45.05 10.04
N MET A 19 -8.41 44.35 10.92
CA MET A 19 -7.87 43.58 12.07
C MET A 19 -7.20 44.46 13.15
N VAL A 20 -7.66 45.71 13.34
CA VAL A 20 -7.13 46.60 14.39
C VAL A 20 -7.32 46.01 15.79
N ASP A 21 -8.40 45.26 16.02
CA ASP A 21 -8.65 44.55 17.27
C ASP A 21 -7.60 43.47 17.56
N VAL A 22 -7.12 42.78 16.53
CA VAL A 22 -6.06 41.77 16.66
C VAL A 22 -4.73 42.46 16.96
N ALA A 23 -4.45 43.59 16.29
CA ALA A 23 -3.27 44.41 16.56
C ALA A 23 -3.25 44.89 18.03
N GLU A 24 -4.35 45.46 18.52
CA GLU A 24 -4.48 45.93 19.90
C GLU A 24 -4.34 44.79 20.91
N LYS A 25 -4.97 43.63 20.66
CA LYS A 25 -4.81 42.42 21.49
C LYS A 25 -3.38 41.89 21.50
N SER A 26 -2.61 42.13 20.43
CA SER A 26 -1.18 41.78 20.37
C SER A 26 -0.26 42.84 20.99
N GLY A 27 -0.83 43.83 21.69
CA GLY A 27 -0.09 44.92 22.32
C GLY A 27 0.38 46.01 21.35
N LEU A 28 -0.11 46.00 20.10
CA LEU A 28 0.20 47.00 19.08
C LEU A 28 -0.92 48.05 19.03
N ARG A 29 -0.59 49.29 19.40
CA ARG A 29 -1.48 50.43 19.22
C ARG A 29 -1.12 51.15 17.93
N LEU A 30 -2.04 51.13 16.98
CA LEU A 30 -1.93 51.83 15.70
C LEU A 30 -2.58 53.21 15.82
N ASP A 31 -1.97 54.21 15.18
CA ASP A 31 -2.50 55.56 15.05
C ASP A 31 -2.91 55.79 13.59
N PRO A 32 -4.20 55.55 13.23
CA PRO A 32 -4.66 55.69 11.86
C PRO A 32 -4.56 57.11 11.32
N VAL A 33 -4.63 58.12 12.20
CA VAL A 33 -4.52 59.54 11.81
C VAL A 33 -3.11 59.82 11.33
N LYS A 34 -2.09 59.44 12.11
CA LYS A 34 -0.69 59.58 11.69
C LYS A 34 -0.34 58.77 10.45
N LEU A 35 -0.88 57.54 10.34
CA LEU A 35 -0.72 56.77 9.09
C LEU A 35 -1.30 57.53 7.90
N SER A 36 -2.44 58.21 8.09
CA SER A 36 -3.08 58.99 7.03
C SER A 36 -2.27 60.23 6.65
N GLU A 37 -1.71 60.92 7.63
CA GLU A 37 -0.82 62.08 7.43
C GLU A 37 0.47 61.69 6.69
N GLU A 38 1.17 60.65 7.15
CA GLU A 38 2.46 60.23 6.57
C GLU A 38 2.31 59.57 5.20
N LEU A 39 1.23 58.81 4.98
CA LEU A 39 0.98 58.17 3.69
C LEU A 39 0.30 59.10 2.68
N GLY A 40 -0.21 60.26 3.12
CA GLY A 40 -0.94 61.20 2.29
C GLY A 40 -2.26 60.66 1.71
N ILE A 41 -2.81 59.59 2.29
CA ILE A 41 -4.05 58.93 1.83
C ILE A 41 -4.99 58.67 3.02
N PRO A 42 -6.32 58.58 2.82
CA PRO A 42 -7.26 58.28 3.90
C PRO A 42 -7.02 56.86 4.43
N VAL A 43 -6.87 56.73 5.75
CA VAL A 43 -6.69 55.44 6.43
C VAL A 43 -7.89 55.19 7.34
N VAL A 44 -8.69 54.17 7.05
CA VAL A 44 -9.91 53.84 7.80
C VAL A 44 -9.69 52.56 8.62
N PRO A 45 -9.67 52.65 9.97
CA PRO A 45 -9.59 51.46 10.82
C PRO A 45 -10.90 50.67 10.77
N MET A 46 -10.80 49.34 10.64
CA MET A 46 -12.00 48.48 10.55
C MET A 46 -11.83 47.09 11.17
N GLN A 47 -12.97 46.46 11.46
CA GLN A 47 -13.09 45.05 11.86
C GLN A 47 -14.14 44.39 10.97
N ALA A 48 -13.72 43.84 9.83
CA ALA A 48 -14.62 43.33 8.80
C ALA A 48 -15.62 42.28 9.35
N ASN A 49 -15.14 41.35 10.19
CA ASN A 49 -15.95 40.26 10.74
C ASN A 49 -17.06 40.77 11.66
N ALA A 50 -16.78 41.84 12.42
CA ALA A 50 -17.75 42.50 13.31
C ALA A 50 -18.54 43.61 12.60
N LYS A 51 -18.34 43.79 11.29
CA LYS A 51 -18.93 44.86 10.46
C LYS A 51 -18.67 46.29 10.96
N LYS A 52 -17.61 46.51 11.75
CA LYS A 52 -17.22 47.85 12.25
C LYS A 52 -16.27 48.52 11.25
N GLY A 53 -16.39 49.84 11.05
CA GLY A 53 -15.57 50.61 10.10
C GLY A 53 -16.08 50.61 8.65
N ILE A 54 -17.17 49.89 8.35
CA ILE A 54 -17.72 49.79 6.99
C ILE A 54 -18.39 51.09 6.56
N ILE A 55 -19.03 51.81 7.48
CA ILE A 55 -19.75 53.05 7.17
C ILE A 55 -18.74 54.15 6.85
N GLU A 56 -17.72 54.26 7.67
CA GLU A 56 -16.59 55.17 7.55
C GLU A 56 -15.80 54.90 6.26
N LEU A 57 -15.59 53.63 5.92
CA LEU A 57 -14.97 53.25 4.65
C LEU A 57 -15.83 53.66 3.45
N LYS A 58 -17.15 53.43 3.50
CA LYS A 58 -18.09 53.86 2.46
C LYS A 58 -18.12 55.39 2.31
N GLN A 59 -17.95 56.12 3.40
CA GLN A 59 -17.86 57.58 3.38
C GLN A 59 -16.55 58.05 2.74
N ALA A 60 -15.41 57.46 3.11
CA ALA A 60 -14.10 57.78 2.52
C ALA A 60 -14.04 57.51 1.00
N ILE A 61 -14.78 56.51 0.52
CA ILE A 61 -14.90 56.19 -0.92
C ILE A 61 -15.83 57.17 -1.67
N ARG A 62 -16.76 57.84 -0.97
CA ARG A 62 -17.78 58.72 -1.58
C ARG A 62 -17.29 60.14 -1.85
N THR A 63 -16.29 60.62 -1.11
CA THR A 63 -15.63 61.91 -1.35
C THR A 63 -14.75 61.85 -2.60
N PRO A 64 -14.49 62.96 -3.32
CA PRO A 64 -13.53 62.93 -4.42
C PRO A 64 -12.21 62.38 -3.88
N PHE A 65 -11.72 61.31 -4.52
CA PHE A 65 -10.52 60.65 -4.04
C PHE A 65 -9.35 61.65 -4.05
N PRO A 66 -8.57 61.73 -2.97
CA PRO A 66 -7.40 62.59 -2.95
C PRO A 66 -6.44 62.19 -4.07
N ALA A 67 -5.82 63.19 -4.69
CA ALA A 67 -4.75 62.94 -5.65
C ALA A 67 -3.65 62.13 -4.94
N PRO A 68 -3.10 61.08 -5.59
CA PRO A 68 -2.07 60.26 -4.98
C PRO A 68 -0.85 61.13 -4.66
N PRO A 69 -0.29 61.03 -3.45
CA PRO A 69 0.87 61.81 -3.07
C PRO A 69 2.09 61.41 -3.89
N GLU A 70 2.98 62.37 -4.16
CA GLU A 70 4.26 62.06 -4.78
C GLU A 70 5.11 61.20 -3.82
N PRO A 71 5.73 60.11 -4.30
CA PRO A 71 6.57 59.28 -3.46
C PRO A 71 7.72 60.07 -2.84
N HIS A 72 7.87 60.00 -1.52
CA HIS A 72 8.96 60.67 -0.79
C HIS A 72 10.34 59.99 -0.93
N TRP A 73 10.46 58.96 -1.77
CA TRP A 73 11.69 58.21 -2.02
C TRP A 73 11.95 58.07 -3.52
N THR A 74 13.21 57.86 -3.91
CA THR A 74 13.59 57.58 -5.30
C THR A 74 12.88 56.32 -5.80
N THR A 75 12.22 56.39 -6.95
CA THR A 75 11.48 55.26 -7.55
C THR A 75 12.30 54.46 -8.57
N THR A 76 13.52 54.92 -8.89
CA THR A 76 14.39 54.33 -9.91
C THR A 76 15.78 53.97 -9.35
N GLY A 77 16.37 52.87 -9.82
CA GLY A 77 17.71 52.41 -9.42
C GLY A 77 17.75 51.51 -8.17
N ALA A 78 18.96 51.08 -7.79
CA ALA A 78 19.19 50.23 -6.61
C ALA A 78 18.85 50.94 -5.28
N ASP A 79 18.93 52.27 -5.25
CA ASP A 79 18.66 53.10 -4.08
C ASP A 79 17.14 53.24 -3.78
N ALA A 80 16.28 52.89 -4.75
CA ALA A 80 14.83 52.96 -4.57
C ALA A 80 14.30 52.01 -3.51
N GLU A 81 14.83 50.79 -3.46
CA GLU A 81 14.40 49.79 -2.49
C GLU A 81 14.90 50.13 -1.08
N ALA A 82 16.12 50.66 -0.97
CA ALA A 82 16.67 51.15 0.29
C ALA A 82 15.87 52.35 0.83
N GLY A 83 15.55 53.33 -0.03
CA GLY A 83 14.74 54.50 0.32
C GLY A 83 13.31 54.11 0.75
N ARG A 84 12.67 53.21 0.00
CA ARG A 84 11.34 52.67 0.37
C ARG A 84 11.39 51.98 1.73
N ARG A 85 12.41 51.16 1.99
CA ARG A 85 12.56 50.46 3.28
C ARG A 85 12.75 51.43 4.44
N ALA A 86 13.57 52.47 4.26
CA ALA A 86 13.78 53.50 5.27
C ALA A 86 12.49 54.28 5.57
N PHE A 87 11.68 54.59 4.55
CA PHE A 87 10.38 55.23 4.73
C PHE A 87 9.40 54.31 5.48
N ILE A 88 9.33 53.02 5.12
CA ILE A 88 8.49 52.03 5.83
C ILE A 88 8.87 51.99 7.31
N THR A 89 10.15 51.88 7.65
CA THR A 89 10.61 51.83 9.04
C THR A 89 10.17 53.08 9.80
N ARG A 90 10.37 54.27 9.24
CA ARG A 90 9.97 55.54 9.86
C ARG A 90 8.47 55.61 10.13
N VAL A 91 7.63 55.28 9.15
CA VAL A 91 6.17 55.31 9.29
C VAL A 91 5.70 54.29 10.35
N CYS A 92 6.30 53.10 10.36
CA CYS A 92 6.02 52.09 11.39
C CYS A 92 6.40 52.59 12.80
N ASP A 93 7.57 53.22 12.96
CA ASP A 93 8.02 53.73 14.27
C ASP A 93 7.14 54.87 14.80
N LEU A 94 6.64 55.73 13.91
CA LEU A 94 5.79 56.86 14.27
C LEU A 94 4.36 56.45 14.59
N ALA A 95 3.80 55.57 13.78
CA ALA A 95 2.37 55.29 13.77
C ALA A 95 1.99 53.96 14.45
N ALA A 96 2.96 53.14 14.82
CA ALA A 96 2.73 51.90 15.55
C ALA A 96 3.54 51.89 16.86
N ARG A 97 2.83 51.97 18.00
CA ARG A 97 3.45 51.87 19.34
C ARG A 97 3.20 50.49 19.91
N ARG A 98 4.24 49.84 20.45
CA ARG A 98 4.11 48.63 21.28
C ARG A 98 4.36 48.94 22.76
N PRO A 99 3.38 49.51 23.48
CA PRO A 99 3.54 49.80 24.91
C PRO A 99 3.84 48.55 25.75
N ASP A 100 3.41 47.36 25.32
CA ASP A 100 3.59 46.08 26.02
C ASP A 100 4.63 45.16 25.34
N ALA A 101 5.69 45.72 24.73
CA ALA A 101 6.67 44.95 23.96
C ALA A 101 7.37 43.78 24.71
N HIS A 102 7.28 43.75 26.04
CA HIS A 102 7.84 42.71 26.91
C HIS A 102 6.85 41.60 27.33
N GLN A 103 5.55 41.72 27.04
CA GLN A 103 4.58 40.67 27.37
C GLN A 103 4.58 39.58 26.31
N GLN A 104 4.95 38.35 26.69
CA GLN A 104 4.89 37.19 25.80
C GLN A 104 3.44 36.80 25.52
N THR A 105 3.05 36.86 24.26
CA THR A 105 1.75 36.35 23.80
C THR A 105 1.71 34.81 23.91
N LEU A 106 0.52 34.21 23.86
CA LEU A 106 0.39 32.74 23.78
C LEU A 106 1.14 32.19 22.56
N SER A 107 1.19 32.96 21.46
CA SER A 107 1.95 32.61 20.27
C SER A 107 3.45 32.54 20.55
N ASP A 108 3.99 33.49 21.31
CA ASP A 108 5.42 33.51 21.65
C ASP A 108 5.81 32.34 22.57
N LYS A 109 4.92 31.96 23.49
CA LYS A 109 5.12 30.79 24.36
C LYS A 109 5.12 29.48 23.58
N LEU A 110 4.20 29.33 22.63
CA LEU A 110 4.14 28.18 21.73
C LEU A 110 5.36 28.14 20.80
N ASP A 111 5.72 29.28 20.21
CA ASP A 111 6.88 29.39 19.31
C ASP A 111 8.20 29.10 20.04
N ARG A 112 8.32 29.40 21.34
CA ARG A 112 9.49 28.99 22.14
C ARG A 112 9.71 27.47 22.14
N VAL A 113 8.64 26.68 22.09
CA VAL A 113 8.71 25.20 22.01
C VAL A 113 8.81 24.76 20.55
N LEU A 114 7.89 25.25 19.71
CA LEU A 114 7.72 24.81 18.33
C LEU A 114 8.84 25.29 17.39
N LEU A 115 9.58 26.34 17.73
CA LEU A 115 10.74 26.83 16.98
C LEU A 115 12.07 26.54 17.69
N HIS A 116 12.06 25.78 18.79
CA HIS A 116 13.30 25.37 19.44
C HIS A 116 14.15 24.51 18.49
N PRO A 117 15.49 24.65 18.46
CA PRO A 117 16.37 23.85 17.60
C PRO A 117 16.29 22.32 17.78
N VAL A 118 15.61 21.83 18.83
CA VAL A 118 15.45 20.41 19.14
C VAL A 118 13.98 20.09 19.36
N LEU A 119 13.32 20.77 20.31
CA LEU A 119 11.90 20.56 20.58
C LEU A 119 11.01 20.92 19.38
N GLY A 120 11.41 21.88 18.54
CA GLY A 120 10.70 22.20 17.30
C GLY A 120 10.74 21.06 16.29
N TRP A 121 11.89 20.41 16.12
CA TRP A 121 12.02 19.21 15.30
C TRP A 121 11.25 18.03 15.88
N VAL A 122 11.33 17.81 17.19
CA VAL A 122 10.55 16.75 17.88
C VAL A 122 9.05 16.99 17.71
N ALA A 123 8.59 18.24 17.90
CA ALA A 123 7.20 18.60 17.71
C ALA A 123 6.76 18.45 16.24
N LEU A 124 7.60 18.87 15.28
CA LEU A 124 7.33 18.67 13.87
C LEU A 124 7.17 17.19 13.55
N VAL A 125 8.12 16.34 13.92
CA VAL A 125 8.04 14.90 13.70
C VAL A 125 6.82 14.31 14.41
N ALA A 126 6.54 14.67 15.66
CA ALA A 126 5.39 14.16 16.40
C ALA A 126 4.04 14.55 15.76
N ILE A 127 3.90 15.81 15.33
CA ILE A 127 2.69 16.29 14.64
C ILE A 127 2.55 15.58 13.28
N MET A 128 3.64 15.46 12.51
CA MET A 128 3.63 14.78 11.22
C MET A 128 3.31 13.29 11.36
N VAL A 129 3.91 12.60 12.34
CA VAL A 129 3.60 11.20 12.66
C VAL A 129 2.14 11.04 13.09
N GLY A 130 1.63 11.92 13.96
CA GLY A 130 0.24 11.89 14.38
C GLY A 130 -0.73 12.06 13.20
N VAL A 131 -0.47 13.05 12.33
CA VAL A 131 -1.26 13.27 11.12
C VAL A 131 -1.23 12.04 10.21
N PHE A 132 -0.05 11.47 9.95
CA PHE A 132 0.08 10.31 9.06
C PHE A 132 -0.56 9.06 9.65
N TRP A 133 -0.29 8.78 10.92
CA TRP A 133 -0.88 7.66 11.64
C TRP A 133 -2.41 7.75 11.61
N THR A 134 -2.99 8.91 11.91
CA THR A 134 -4.45 9.09 11.81
C THR A 134 -4.95 8.94 10.38
N ILE A 135 -4.28 9.55 9.39
CA ILE A 135 -4.71 9.42 7.98
C ILE A 135 -4.72 7.94 7.56
N PHE A 136 -3.67 7.17 7.83
CA PHE A 136 -3.59 5.77 7.39
C PHE A 136 -4.52 4.85 8.20
N SER A 137 -4.55 5.00 9.52
CA SER A 137 -5.38 4.13 10.37
C SER A 137 -6.87 4.44 10.28
N TRP A 138 -7.26 5.70 10.06
CA TRP A 138 -8.68 6.07 9.95
C TRP A 138 -9.19 6.06 8.52
N ALA A 139 -8.33 6.16 7.50
CA ALA A 139 -8.78 6.06 6.11
C ALA A 139 -9.15 4.62 5.73
N SER A 140 -8.52 3.58 6.29
CA SER A 140 -8.84 2.19 5.92
C SER A 140 -10.32 1.88 6.14
N ILE A 141 -10.90 2.26 7.28
CA ILE A 141 -12.31 1.99 7.61
C ILE A 141 -13.29 2.46 6.51
N PRO A 142 -13.31 3.73 6.07
CA PRO A 142 -14.15 4.17 4.97
C PRO A 142 -13.66 3.70 3.59
N MET A 143 -12.38 3.34 3.43
CA MET A 143 -11.87 2.76 2.18
C MET A 143 -12.49 1.37 1.96
N ASP A 144 -12.42 0.50 2.97
CA ASP A 144 -12.98 -0.85 2.93
C ASP A 144 -14.50 -0.81 2.74
N ALA A 145 -15.17 0.17 3.35
CA ALA A 145 -16.60 0.39 3.15
C ALA A 145 -16.95 0.82 1.71
N VAL A 146 -16.10 1.64 1.07
CA VAL A 146 -16.26 2.01 -0.35
C VAL A 146 -16.03 0.79 -1.22
N ASP A 147 -14.96 0.02 -0.96
CA ASP A 147 -14.63 -1.17 -1.74
C ASP A 147 -15.76 -2.21 -1.70
N GLY A 148 -16.22 -2.56 -0.49
CA GLY A 148 -17.36 -3.48 -0.31
C GLY A 148 -18.66 -2.97 -0.93
N ALA A 149 -18.91 -1.65 -0.92
CA ALA A 149 -20.08 -1.06 -1.58
C ALA A 149 -20.02 -1.18 -3.10
N PHE A 150 -18.85 -0.96 -3.72
CA PHE A 150 -18.67 -1.11 -5.17
C PHE A 150 -18.64 -2.58 -5.59
N GLY A 151 -18.07 -3.48 -4.79
CA GLY A 151 -18.14 -4.92 -4.99
C GLY A 151 -19.59 -5.43 -4.99
N SER A 152 -20.35 -5.07 -3.95
CA SER A 152 -21.79 -5.40 -3.84
C SER A 152 -22.60 -4.84 -5.01
N LEU A 153 -22.27 -3.62 -5.48
CA LEU A 153 -22.89 -3.02 -6.65
C LEU A 153 -22.56 -3.80 -7.93
N GLY A 154 -21.31 -4.23 -8.09
CA GLY A 154 -20.85 -5.04 -9.22
C GLY A 154 -21.58 -6.38 -9.30
N GLU A 155 -21.69 -7.09 -8.17
CA GLU A 155 -22.45 -8.34 -8.07
C GLU A 155 -23.93 -8.15 -8.36
N TRP A 156 -24.54 -7.11 -7.78
CA TRP A 156 -25.95 -6.80 -7.99
C TRP A 156 -26.24 -6.52 -9.47
N VAL A 157 -25.43 -5.69 -10.13
CA VAL A 157 -25.55 -5.42 -11.57
C VAL A 157 -25.29 -6.69 -12.38
N GLY A 158 -24.26 -7.46 -12.03
CA GLY A 158 -23.92 -8.74 -12.66
C GLY A 158 -25.08 -9.73 -12.61
N SER A 159 -25.81 -9.82 -11.49
CA SER A 159 -26.96 -10.72 -11.32
C SER A 159 -28.17 -10.33 -12.18
N LYS A 160 -28.25 -9.07 -12.64
CA LYS A 160 -29.35 -8.54 -13.46
C LYS A 160 -29.05 -8.56 -14.96
N MET A 161 -27.82 -8.90 -15.35
CA MET A 161 -27.38 -8.87 -16.74
C MET A 161 -27.01 -10.26 -17.24
N ALA A 162 -27.36 -10.56 -18.49
CA ALA A 162 -26.89 -11.78 -19.13
C ALA A 162 -25.36 -11.77 -19.27
N GLU A 163 -24.76 -12.96 -19.27
CA GLU A 163 -23.34 -13.13 -19.53
C GLU A 163 -22.97 -12.58 -20.91
N GLY A 164 -21.88 -11.81 -20.97
CA GLY A 164 -21.41 -11.18 -22.19
C GLY A 164 -20.53 -9.95 -21.95
N ASP A 165 -20.05 -9.37 -23.04
CA ASP A 165 -19.09 -8.25 -23.00
C ASP A 165 -19.64 -6.98 -22.37
N LEU A 166 -20.95 -6.75 -22.51
CA LEU A 166 -21.58 -5.59 -21.89
C LEU A 166 -21.61 -5.72 -20.36
N ARG A 167 -21.83 -6.93 -19.83
CA ARG A 167 -21.77 -7.19 -18.39
C ARG A 167 -20.35 -6.99 -17.89
N SER A 168 -19.34 -7.58 -18.54
CA SER A 168 -17.94 -7.41 -18.14
C SER A 168 -17.45 -5.96 -18.25
N LEU A 169 -17.82 -5.23 -19.30
CA LEU A 169 -17.48 -3.80 -19.43
C LEU A 169 -18.06 -2.98 -18.27
N ILE A 170 -19.31 -3.24 -17.90
CA ILE A 170 -19.98 -2.48 -16.83
C ILE A 170 -19.43 -2.87 -15.47
N VAL A 171 -19.30 -4.17 -15.17
CA VAL A 171 -18.83 -4.66 -13.87
C VAL A 171 -17.33 -4.43 -13.71
N ASP A 172 -16.50 -4.97 -14.60
CA ASP A 172 -15.04 -4.97 -14.47
C ASP A 172 -14.42 -3.67 -15.00
N GLY A 173 -14.95 -3.13 -16.10
CA GLY A 173 -14.41 -1.91 -16.72
C GLY A 173 -14.82 -0.62 -16.02
N VAL A 174 -16.12 -0.48 -15.72
CA VAL A 174 -16.72 0.76 -15.18
C VAL A 174 -16.86 0.72 -13.66
N ILE A 175 -17.59 -0.25 -13.09
CA ILE A 175 -17.88 -0.28 -11.66
C ILE A 175 -16.59 -0.52 -10.87
N ALA A 176 -15.82 -1.56 -11.18
CA ALA A 176 -14.54 -1.82 -10.52
C ALA A 176 -13.52 -0.70 -10.80
N GLY A 177 -13.48 -0.16 -12.03
CA GLY A 177 -12.61 0.98 -12.38
C GLY A 177 -12.91 2.27 -11.60
N VAL A 178 -14.20 2.61 -11.41
CA VAL A 178 -14.62 3.73 -10.56
C VAL A 178 -14.39 3.41 -9.08
N GLY A 179 -14.68 2.19 -8.65
CA GLY A 179 -14.42 1.70 -7.29
C GLY A 179 -12.97 1.90 -6.88
N GLY A 180 -12.02 1.41 -7.68
CA GLY A 180 -10.58 1.61 -7.46
C GLY A 180 -10.12 3.08 -7.52
N THR A 181 -10.93 3.99 -8.06
CA THR A 181 -10.65 5.44 -7.98
C THR A 181 -11.20 6.05 -6.71
N VAL A 182 -12.46 5.75 -6.40
CA VAL A 182 -13.21 6.36 -5.31
C VAL A 182 -12.74 5.81 -3.96
N ILE A 183 -12.17 4.61 -3.92
CA ILE A 183 -11.56 4.03 -2.73
C ILE A 183 -10.55 4.99 -2.09
N PHE A 184 -9.77 5.77 -2.86
CA PHE A 184 -8.81 6.71 -2.30
C PHE A 184 -9.40 8.02 -1.77
N LEU A 185 -10.67 8.31 -2.07
CA LEU A 185 -11.30 9.58 -1.72
C LEU A 185 -11.29 9.85 -0.21
N PRO A 186 -11.63 8.92 0.70
CA PRO A 186 -11.60 9.15 2.14
C PRO A 186 -10.21 9.58 2.64
N GLN A 187 -9.14 8.90 2.17
CA GLN A 187 -7.77 9.25 2.52
C GLN A 187 -7.40 10.67 2.06
N ILE A 188 -7.82 11.06 0.85
CA ILE A 188 -7.61 12.39 0.30
C ILE A 188 -8.37 13.45 1.11
N LEU A 189 -9.62 13.19 1.49
CA LEU A 189 -10.43 14.10 2.30
C LEU A 189 -9.78 14.33 3.68
N LEU A 190 -9.32 13.26 4.35
CA LEU A 190 -8.60 13.35 5.62
C LEU A 190 -7.29 14.14 5.49
N LEU A 191 -6.51 13.89 4.43
CA LEU A 191 -5.30 14.66 4.15
C LEU A 191 -5.60 16.17 4.01
N PHE A 192 -6.59 16.54 3.21
CA PHE A 192 -6.98 17.95 3.06
C PHE A 192 -7.56 18.55 4.33
N PHE A 193 -8.23 17.75 5.16
CA PHE A 193 -8.71 18.18 6.47
C PHE A 193 -7.54 18.56 7.38
N PHE A 194 -6.52 17.71 7.48
CA PHE A 194 -5.32 18.01 8.28
C PHE A 194 -4.49 19.14 7.70
N ILE A 195 -4.32 19.23 6.37
CA ILE A 195 -3.65 20.37 5.74
C ILE A 195 -4.42 21.67 6.06
N GLY A 196 -5.75 21.68 5.94
CA GLY A 196 -6.58 22.83 6.30
C GLY A 196 -6.48 23.20 7.79
N LEU A 197 -6.34 22.20 8.68
CA LEU A 197 -6.13 22.41 10.10
C LEU A 197 -4.78 23.08 10.39
N LEU A 198 -3.70 22.57 9.78
CA LEU A 198 -2.35 23.11 9.96
C LEU A 198 -2.17 24.49 9.30
N GLU A 199 -2.86 24.72 8.18
CA GLU A 199 -2.89 26.01 7.48
C GLU A 199 -3.67 27.06 8.28
N SER A 200 -4.91 26.76 8.69
CA SER A 200 -5.76 27.69 9.43
C SER A 200 -5.27 28.01 10.85
N SER A 201 -4.53 27.09 11.46
CA SER A 201 -3.87 27.32 12.77
C SER A 201 -2.63 28.20 12.67
N GLY A 202 -2.03 28.36 11.49
CA GLY A 202 -0.77 29.09 11.30
C GLY A 202 0.49 28.29 11.62
N TYR A 203 0.36 26.99 11.93
CA TYR A 203 1.50 26.10 12.19
C TYR A 203 2.37 25.90 10.93
N MET A 204 1.77 25.94 9.75
CA MET A 204 2.47 25.78 8.46
C MET A 204 3.65 26.74 8.28
N ALA A 205 3.54 27.98 8.76
CA ALA A 205 4.64 28.93 8.67
C ALA A 205 5.85 28.52 9.54
N ARG A 206 5.61 27.91 10.71
CA ARG A 206 6.68 27.43 11.61
C ARG A 206 7.34 26.18 11.05
N ALA A 207 6.54 25.25 10.53
CA ALA A 207 7.06 24.07 9.85
C ALA A 207 7.94 24.45 8.65
N ALA A 208 7.51 25.43 7.84
CA ALA A 208 8.31 25.95 6.74
C ALA A 208 9.62 26.60 7.22
N TYR A 209 9.58 27.37 8.32
CA TYR A 209 10.77 27.98 8.92
C TYR A 209 11.77 26.92 9.40
N LEU A 210 11.33 25.90 10.15
CA LEU A 210 12.19 24.79 10.60
C LEU A 210 12.82 24.05 9.43
N MET A 211 12.03 23.81 8.37
CA MET A 211 12.47 23.07 7.20
C MET A 211 13.35 23.87 6.24
N ASP A 212 13.39 25.21 6.37
CA ASP A 212 14.17 26.06 5.46
C ASP A 212 15.65 25.66 5.42
N GLY A 213 16.22 25.32 6.58
CA GLY A 213 17.59 24.81 6.66
C GLY A 213 17.82 23.57 5.78
N ILE A 214 16.96 22.56 5.89
CA ILE A 214 17.06 21.33 5.08
C ILE A 214 16.74 21.61 3.60
N MET A 215 15.71 22.41 3.31
CA MET A 215 15.32 22.74 1.93
C MET A 215 16.41 23.53 1.20
N SER A 216 17.11 24.42 1.92
CA SER A 216 18.19 25.21 1.35
C SER A 216 19.35 24.35 0.83
N LEU A 217 19.59 23.17 1.45
CA LEU A 217 20.57 22.19 0.96
C LEU A 217 20.23 21.69 -0.45
N ALA A 218 18.94 21.58 -0.78
CA ALA A 218 18.45 21.22 -2.11
C ALA A 218 18.30 22.44 -3.04
N GLY A 219 18.57 23.66 -2.57
CA GLY A 219 18.36 24.91 -3.32
C GLY A 219 16.89 25.34 -3.41
N LEU A 220 16.05 24.87 -2.48
CA LEU A 220 14.64 25.19 -2.33
C LEU A 220 14.41 26.03 -1.06
N SER A 221 13.27 26.73 -0.97
CA SER A 221 12.87 27.41 0.26
C SER A 221 12.05 26.48 1.15
N GLY A 222 11.93 26.83 2.43
CA GLY A 222 11.04 26.15 3.38
C GLY A 222 9.58 26.02 2.90
N LYS A 223 9.11 26.87 1.98
CA LYS A 223 7.77 26.78 1.38
C LYS A 223 7.58 25.53 0.51
N SER A 224 8.67 24.97 -0.04
CA SER A 224 8.64 23.73 -0.83
C SER A 224 8.44 22.47 0.02
N PHE A 225 8.69 22.54 1.34
CA PHE A 225 8.48 21.40 2.24
C PHE A 225 7.03 20.91 2.22
N LEU A 226 6.05 21.82 2.34
CA LEU A 226 4.64 21.45 2.45
C LEU A 226 4.16 20.66 1.20
N PRO A 227 4.39 21.12 -0.04
CA PRO A 227 4.11 20.33 -1.24
C PRO A 227 4.76 18.95 -1.26
N LEU A 228 6.05 18.85 -0.91
CA LEU A 228 6.79 17.59 -0.94
C LEU A 228 6.33 16.62 0.17
N PHE A 229 6.02 17.15 1.33
CA PHE A 229 5.47 16.37 2.43
C PHE A 229 4.07 15.85 2.07
N SER A 230 3.20 16.70 1.51
CA SER A 230 1.90 16.28 1.00
C SER A 230 2.01 15.22 -0.10
N ALA A 231 3.07 15.27 -0.93
CA ALA A 231 3.33 14.27 -1.96
C ALA A 231 3.62 12.85 -1.41
N HIS A 232 4.08 12.70 -0.16
CA HIS A 232 4.22 11.39 0.50
C HIS A 232 2.89 10.73 0.81
N ALA A 233 1.81 11.51 0.96
CA ALA A 233 0.47 10.95 1.01
C ALA A 233 -0.01 10.72 -0.43
N CYS A 234 -0.06 11.77 -1.25
CA CYS A 234 -0.43 11.67 -2.66
C CYS A 234 0.23 12.79 -3.48
N ALA A 235 0.83 12.43 -4.62
CA ALA A 235 1.54 13.38 -5.48
C ALA A 235 0.61 14.46 -6.08
N ILE A 236 -0.66 14.15 -6.33
CA ILE A 236 -1.65 15.10 -6.89
C ILE A 236 -1.84 16.35 -6.01
N PRO A 237 -2.28 16.23 -4.74
CA PRO A 237 -2.41 17.38 -3.84
C PRO A 237 -1.06 18.05 -3.57
N GLY A 238 0.03 17.28 -3.48
CA GLY A 238 1.39 17.82 -3.35
C GLY A 238 1.76 18.77 -4.49
N VAL A 239 1.55 18.35 -5.75
CA VAL A 239 1.79 19.18 -6.94
C VAL A 239 0.89 20.43 -6.94
N MET A 240 -0.38 20.31 -6.55
CA MET A 240 -1.29 21.47 -6.47
C MET A 240 -0.92 22.46 -5.36
N ALA A 241 -0.35 21.98 -4.25
CA ALA A 241 0.09 22.82 -3.13
C ALA A 241 1.29 23.71 -3.48
N THR A 242 2.01 23.41 -4.58
CA THR A 242 3.16 24.23 -5.05
C THR A 242 2.79 25.67 -5.45
N ARG A 243 1.49 26.00 -5.54
CA ARG A 243 1.00 27.36 -5.80
C ARG A 243 1.39 28.37 -4.72
N THR A 244 1.75 27.92 -3.52
CA THR A 244 2.24 28.77 -2.43
C THR A 244 3.70 29.23 -2.62
N ILE A 245 4.41 28.64 -3.59
CA ILE A 245 5.81 28.96 -3.91
C ILE A 245 5.85 30.15 -4.87
N GLY A 246 6.49 31.24 -4.44
CA GLY A 246 6.54 32.48 -5.21
C GLY A 246 7.49 32.47 -6.42
N SER A 247 8.59 31.70 -6.38
CA SER A 247 9.49 31.57 -7.54
C SER A 247 8.92 30.54 -8.51
N ALA A 248 8.70 30.94 -9.77
CA ALA A 248 8.28 30.02 -10.83
C ALA A 248 9.27 28.88 -11.06
N LYS A 249 10.57 29.16 -10.93
CA LYS A 249 11.64 28.16 -11.09
C LYS A 249 11.66 27.18 -9.91
N GLU A 250 11.54 27.68 -8.68
CA GLU A 250 11.43 26.82 -7.50
C GLU A 250 10.17 25.95 -7.58
N ARG A 251 9.02 26.56 -7.90
CA ARG A 251 7.75 25.87 -8.10
C ARG A 251 7.88 24.74 -9.12
N LEU A 252 8.50 25.00 -10.27
CA LEU A 252 8.70 23.98 -11.31
C LEU A 252 9.59 22.83 -10.85
N VAL A 253 10.70 23.11 -10.14
CA VAL A 253 11.57 22.08 -9.58
C VAL A 253 10.79 21.23 -8.57
N THR A 254 10.05 21.85 -7.67
CA THR A 254 9.24 21.16 -6.66
C THR A 254 8.15 20.30 -7.29
N ILE A 255 7.46 20.79 -8.34
CA ILE A 255 6.51 19.99 -9.14
C ILE A 255 7.21 18.76 -9.75
N PHE A 256 8.42 18.94 -10.28
CA PHE A 256 9.15 17.89 -10.97
C PHE A 256 9.60 16.77 -10.02
N VAL A 257 10.06 17.12 -8.82
CA VAL A 257 10.62 16.13 -7.87
C VAL A 257 9.58 15.55 -6.90
N ALA A 258 8.37 16.14 -6.81
CA ALA A 258 7.31 15.68 -5.93
C ALA A 258 6.94 14.19 -6.12
N PRO A 259 6.84 13.62 -7.34
CA PRO A 259 6.46 12.21 -7.50
C PRO A 259 7.52 11.18 -7.08
N TRP A 260 8.75 11.59 -6.74
CA TRP A 260 9.73 10.72 -6.09
C TRP A 260 9.54 10.61 -4.58
N MET A 261 8.69 11.45 -3.99
CA MET A 261 8.17 11.19 -2.65
C MET A 261 7.27 9.96 -2.74
N SER A 262 7.70 8.85 -2.13
CA SER A 262 6.99 7.59 -2.23
C SER A 262 5.61 7.71 -1.58
N CYS A 263 4.57 7.73 -2.40
CA CYS A 263 3.20 7.95 -1.93
C CYS A 263 2.52 6.66 -1.44
N SER A 264 1.43 6.80 -0.67
CA SER A 264 0.69 5.68 -0.06
C SER A 264 0.32 4.57 -1.05
N ALA A 265 -0.09 4.94 -2.26
CA ALA A 265 -0.48 3.99 -3.30
C ALA A 265 0.63 3.02 -3.77
N ARG A 266 1.89 3.19 -3.34
CA ARG A 266 2.97 2.22 -3.61
C ARG A 266 3.09 1.13 -2.54
N LEU A 267 2.44 1.32 -1.39
CA LEU A 267 2.53 0.39 -0.27
C LEU A 267 2.06 -1.03 -0.61
N PRO A 268 0.98 -1.27 -1.37
CA PRO A 268 0.56 -2.65 -1.71
C PRO A 268 1.65 -3.43 -2.45
N VAL A 269 2.37 -2.78 -3.37
CA VAL A 269 3.50 -3.40 -4.10
C VAL A 269 4.65 -3.70 -3.14
N TYR A 270 4.95 -2.78 -2.22
CA TYR A 270 6.01 -3.01 -1.23
C TYR A 270 5.63 -4.10 -0.22
N PHE A 271 4.37 -4.18 0.20
CA PHE A 271 3.87 -5.21 1.09
C PHE A 271 3.80 -6.59 0.43
N LEU A 272 3.67 -6.66 -0.90
CA LEU A 272 3.87 -7.92 -1.62
C LEU A 272 5.36 -8.30 -1.72
N LEU A 273 6.21 -7.35 -2.15
CA LEU A 273 7.60 -7.64 -2.52
C LEU A 273 8.58 -7.76 -1.35
N ILE A 274 8.41 -6.98 -0.28
CA ILE A 274 9.34 -6.98 0.86
C ILE A 274 9.29 -8.31 1.63
N PRO A 275 8.11 -8.90 1.92
CA PRO A 275 8.02 -10.21 2.55
C PRO A 275 8.59 -11.35 1.70
N LEU A 276 8.56 -11.24 0.36
CA LEU A 276 9.24 -12.16 -0.54
C LEU A 276 10.77 -12.08 -0.42
N LEU A 277 11.33 -10.93 -0.03
CA LEU A 277 12.77 -10.76 0.19
C LEU A 277 13.20 -11.22 1.60
N VAL A 278 12.39 -10.93 2.61
CA VAL A 278 12.65 -11.27 4.02
C VAL A 278 11.37 -11.81 4.65
N PRO A 279 11.28 -13.12 4.95
CA PRO A 279 10.09 -13.72 5.55
C PRO A 279 9.67 -13.05 6.86
N THR A 280 8.38 -13.10 7.19
CA THR A 280 7.77 -12.47 8.37
C THR A 280 8.22 -13.10 9.70
N GLU A 281 8.57 -14.39 9.71
CA GLU A 281 9.06 -15.08 10.91
C GLU A 281 10.44 -14.55 11.35
N GLY A 282 10.45 -13.68 12.38
CA GLY A 282 11.66 -13.03 12.91
C GLY A 282 12.17 -11.83 12.08
N GLY A 283 11.42 -11.42 11.05
CA GLY A 283 11.85 -10.44 10.04
C GLY A 283 11.14 -9.09 10.04
N ALA A 284 10.09 -8.88 10.85
CA ALA A 284 9.27 -7.65 10.81
C ALA A 284 10.10 -6.35 10.94
N PHE A 285 11.09 -6.32 11.83
CA PHE A 285 12.00 -5.18 11.96
C PHE A 285 12.86 -4.96 10.70
N LYS A 286 13.32 -6.03 10.05
CA LYS A 286 14.08 -5.94 8.79
C LYS A 286 13.21 -5.44 7.64
N GLN A 287 11.96 -5.90 7.55
CA GLN A 287 10.98 -5.42 6.57
C GLN A 287 10.71 -3.93 6.77
N ALA A 288 10.51 -3.49 8.02
CA ALA A 288 10.36 -2.08 8.36
C ALA A 288 11.60 -1.25 8.01
N LEU A 289 12.82 -1.78 8.21
CA LEU A 289 14.07 -1.12 7.84
C LEU A 289 14.22 -1.00 6.31
N ILE A 290 13.84 -2.03 5.55
CA ILE A 290 13.82 -1.98 4.08
C ILE A 290 12.83 -0.91 3.62
N LEU A 291 11.61 -0.90 4.16
CA LEU A 291 10.60 0.11 3.84
C LEU A 291 11.11 1.52 4.17
N PHE A 292 11.72 1.72 5.35
CA PHE A 292 12.36 2.99 5.69
C PHE A 292 13.44 3.37 4.69
N GLY A 293 14.29 2.42 4.28
CA GLY A 293 15.33 2.63 3.28
C GLY A 293 14.78 3.04 1.91
N ILE A 294 13.68 2.44 1.47
CA ILE A 294 12.96 2.81 0.24
C ILE A 294 12.50 4.27 0.30
N TYR A 295 11.85 4.68 1.38
CA TYR A 295 11.39 6.06 1.58
C TYR A 295 12.54 7.04 1.66
N ALA A 296 13.59 6.73 2.44
CA ALA A 296 14.77 7.55 2.57
C ALA A 296 15.50 7.74 1.22
N THR A 297 15.61 6.68 0.43
CA THR A 297 16.24 6.71 -0.90
C THR A 297 15.49 7.65 -1.86
N GLY A 298 14.15 7.60 -1.85
CA GLY A 298 13.31 8.51 -2.64
C GLY A 298 13.52 9.98 -2.24
N ILE A 299 13.51 10.28 -0.94
CA ILE A 299 13.71 11.64 -0.40
C ILE A 299 15.10 12.17 -0.78
N VAL A 300 16.16 11.40 -0.50
CA VAL A 300 17.55 11.81 -0.77
C VAL A 300 17.75 12.06 -2.25
N THR A 301 17.30 11.15 -3.12
CA THR A 301 17.43 11.30 -4.57
C THR A 301 16.64 12.51 -5.09
N SER A 302 15.44 12.74 -4.56
CA SER A 302 14.62 13.91 -4.87
C SER A 302 15.34 15.22 -4.57
N PHE A 303 16.01 15.34 -3.42
CA PHE A 303 16.80 16.52 -3.08
C PHE A 303 18.05 16.70 -3.95
N ILE A 304 18.76 15.61 -4.26
CA ILE A 304 19.92 15.66 -5.16
C ILE A 304 19.50 16.19 -6.53
N VAL A 305 18.42 15.65 -7.09
CA VAL A 305 17.97 16.08 -8.41
C VAL A 305 17.34 17.47 -8.37
N ALA A 306 16.64 17.84 -7.30
CA ALA A 306 16.17 19.21 -7.10
C ALA A 306 17.34 20.20 -7.17
N ARG A 307 18.46 19.89 -6.49
CA ARG A 307 19.69 20.71 -6.53
C ARG A 307 20.26 20.81 -7.95
N VAL A 308 20.35 19.69 -8.67
CA VAL A 308 20.89 19.65 -10.04
C VAL A 308 20.00 20.45 -10.99
N LEU A 309 18.68 20.21 -10.96
CA LEU A 309 17.71 20.87 -11.83
C LEU A 309 17.63 22.37 -11.54
N ARG A 310 17.66 22.76 -10.26
CA ARG A 310 17.72 24.16 -9.83
C ARG A 310 18.98 24.85 -10.35
N GLY A 311 20.12 24.17 -10.40
CA GLY A 311 21.35 24.69 -10.98
C GLY A 311 21.30 24.88 -12.50
N ARG A 312 20.54 24.05 -13.22
CA ARG A 312 20.46 24.05 -14.70
C ARG A 312 19.46 25.05 -15.28
N LEU A 313 18.44 25.46 -14.53
CA LEU A 313 17.34 26.32 -15.02
C LEU A 313 17.66 27.85 -15.06
N GLY A 314 18.95 28.24 -15.12
CA GLY A 314 19.40 29.65 -15.22
C GLY A 314 19.25 30.47 -13.92
N PRO A 315 19.67 31.75 -13.87
CA PRO A 315 19.49 32.62 -12.70
C PRO A 315 18.01 32.96 -12.46
N ASP A 316 17.59 33.09 -11.19
CA ASP A 316 16.22 33.52 -10.86
C ASP A 316 15.98 34.96 -11.34
N LYS A 317 14.83 35.23 -11.96
CA LYS A 317 14.45 36.57 -12.43
C LYS A 317 14.20 37.56 -11.28
N SER A 318 14.01 37.09 -10.05
CA SER A 318 13.85 37.89 -8.85
C SER A 318 14.69 37.32 -7.71
N ILE A 319 15.44 38.17 -7.01
CA ILE A 319 16.10 37.81 -5.74
C ILE A 319 14.98 37.68 -4.71
N ASN A 320 14.45 36.46 -4.54
CA ASN A 320 13.49 36.20 -3.48
C ASN A 320 14.27 36.10 -2.17
N HIS A 321 14.39 37.20 -1.43
CA HIS A 321 14.68 37.11 -0.01
C HIS A 321 13.59 36.25 0.64
N PHE A 322 13.98 35.18 1.35
CA PHE A 322 13.04 34.37 2.12
C PHE A 322 12.57 35.18 3.34
N LEU A 323 11.67 36.13 3.09
CA LEU A 323 10.95 36.86 4.12
C LEU A 323 9.65 36.08 4.38
N LEU A 324 9.62 35.36 5.49
CA LEU A 324 8.42 34.68 5.96
C LEU A 324 7.87 35.47 7.14
N GLU A 325 6.78 36.21 6.91
CA GLU A 325 6.00 36.76 8.02
C GLU A 325 5.36 35.58 8.78
N LEU A 326 5.69 35.43 10.07
CA LEU A 326 5.10 34.40 10.93
C LEU A 326 3.75 34.92 11.45
N PRO A 327 2.59 34.45 10.92
CA PRO A 327 1.30 34.89 11.41
C PRO A 327 1.09 34.41 12.86
N PRO A 328 0.35 35.13 13.71
CA PRO A 328 0.01 34.62 15.04
C PRO A 328 -0.84 33.34 14.92
N TYR A 329 -0.75 32.43 15.90
CA TYR A 329 -1.65 31.27 15.94
C TYR A 329 -3.11 31.71 16.01
N ARG A 330 -3.96 31.01 15.27
CA ARG A 330 -5.41 31.26 15.24
C ARG A 330 -6.15 29.95 15.52
N ALA A 331 -7.34 30.06 16.08
CA ALA A 331 -8.23 28.90 16.17
C ALA A 331 -8.62 28.46 14.74
N PRO A 332 -8.73 27.14 14.49
CA PRO A 332 -9.08 26.64 13.18
C PRO A 332 -10.46 27.11 12.74
N GLN A 333 -10.55 27.57 11.50
CA GLN A 333 -11.80 28.04 10.91
C GLN A 333 -12.55 26.87 10.29
N TRP A 334 -13.42 26.21 11.06
CA TRP A 334 -14.12 24.99 10.64
C TRP A 334 -14.88 25.14 9.30
N SER A 335 -15.52 26.29 9.06
CA SER A 335 -16.21 26.56 7.79
C SER A 335 -15.27 26.58 6.59
N TYR A 336 -14.06 27.14 6.75
CA TYR A 336 -13.02 27.10 5.72
C TYR A 336 -12.54 25.67 5.51
N ILE A 337 -12.26 24.93 6.59
CA ILE A 337 -11.73 23.56 6.51
C ILE A 337 -12.70 22.63 5.77
N PHE A 338 -13.97 22.58 6.17
CA PHE A 338 -14.95 21.69 5.52
C PHE A 338 -15.23 22.07 4.07
N ARG A 339 -15.32 23.37 3.77
CA ARG A 339 -15.47 23.85 2.40
C ARG A 339 -14.25 23.47 1.55
N HIS A 340 -13.04 23.65 2.09
CA HIS A 340 -11.80 23.26 1.43
C HIS A 340 -11.77 21.76 1.13
N VAL A 341 -12.08 20.92 2.13
CA VAL A 341 -12.15 19.46 1.99
C VAL A 341 -13.14 19.05 0.89
N PHE A 342 -14.34 19.62 0.89
CA PHE A 342 -15.37 19.33 -0.10
C PHE A 342 -14.96 19.76 -1.52
N GLU A 343 -14.50 21.01 -1.68
CA GLU A 343 -14.07 21.54 -2.99
C GLU A 343 -12.92 20.72 -3.58
N ARG A 344 -11.99 20.27 -2.74
CA ARG A 344 -10.87 19.42 -3.16
C ARG A 344 -11.29 18.00 -3.49
N GLY A 345 -12.15 17.40 -2.66
CA GLY A 345 -12.71 16.06 -2.91
C GLY A 345 -13.50 16.02 -4.21
N TRP A 346 -14.38 16.99 -4.44
CA TRP A 346 -15.14 17.08 -5.69
C TRP A 346 -14.22 17.31 -6.90
N ALA A 347 -13.21 18.17 -6.78
CA ALA A 347 -12.24 18.37 -7.85
C ALA A 347 -11.46 17.10 -8.20
N PHE A 348 -11.20 16.21 -7.25
CA PHE A 348 -10.60 14.89 -7.50
C PHE A 348 -11.58 14.00 -8.27
N VAL A 349 -12.80 13.80 -7.77
CA VAL A 349 -13.81 12.95 -8.42
C VAL A 349 -14.12 13.43 -9.85
N ALA A 350 -14.37 14.73 -10.03
CA ALA A 350 -14.81 15.28 -11.31
C ALA A 350 -13.69 15.41 -12.36
N LYS A 351 -12.41 15.38 -11.98
CA LYS A 351 -11.29 15.56 -12.93
C LYS A 351 -10.42 14.33 -13.05
N ALA A 352 -9.98 13.77 -11.91
CA ALA A 352 -9.19 12.54 -11.91
C ALA A 352 -10.10 11.35 -12.24
N GLY A 353 -11.31 11.30 -11.68
CA GLY A 353 -12.26 10.21 -11.93
C GLY A 353 -12.62 10.05 -13.40
N THR A 354 -12.82 11.13 -14.15
CA THR A 354 -13.13 11.04 -15.59
C THR A 354 -11.96 10.49 -16.41
N VAL A 355 -10.73 10.88 -16.06
CA VAL A 355 -9.53 10.36 -16.73
C VAL A 355 -9.31 8.90 -16.37
N ILE A 356 -9.50 8.52 -15.10
CA ILE A 356 -9.30 7.14 -14.66
C ILE A 356 -10.37 6.23 -15.24
N LEU A 357 -11.64 6.64 -15.29
CA LEU A 357 -12.70 5.89 -15.97
C LEU A 357 -12.38 5.64 -17.45
N GLY A 358 -11.88 6.66 -18.15
CA GLY A 358 -11.44 6.49 -19.55
C GLY A 358 -10.29 5.48 -19.67
N LEU A 359 -9.34 5.52 -18.74
CA LEU A 359 -8.23 4.57 -18.69
C LEU A 359 -8.67 3.16 -18.28
N SER A 360 -9.63 3.00 -17.35
CA SER A 360 -10.11 1.69 -16.91
C SER A 360 -10.86 0.98 -18.02
N ILE A 361 -11.73 1.69 -18.76
CA ILE A 361 -12.39 1.16 -19.96
C ILE A 361 -11.38 0.77 -21.03
N MET A 362 -10.36 1.60 -21.25
CA MET A 362 -9.30 1.32 -22.23
C MET A 362 -8.47 0.10 -21.81
N LEU A 363 -8.07 0.01 -20.54
CA LEU A 363 -7.30 -1.14 -20.04
C LEU A 363 -8.12 -2.42 -20.07
N TRP A 364 -9.39 -2.37 -19.66
CA TRP A 364 -10.33 -3.48 -19.81
C TRP A 364 -10.40 -3.94 -21.27
N ALA A 365 -10.57 -3.02 -22.22
CA ALA A 365 -10.62 -3.38 -23.63
C ALA A 365 -9.31 -4.04 -24.11
N LEU A 366 -8.15 -3.56 -23.62
CA LEU A 366 -6.85 -4.14 -23.95
C LEU A 366 -6.59 -5.49 -23.26
N SER A 367 -7.12 -5.73 -22.06
CA SER A 367 -7.00 -7.01 -21.35
C SER A 367 -8.01 -8.05 -21.83
N THR A 368 -9.13 -7.63 -22.41
CA THR A 368 -10.20 -8.53 -22.86
C THR A 368 -10.09 -8.87 -24.35
N TYR A 369 -9.52 -7.99 -25.17
CA TYR A 369 -9.43 -8.21 -26.63
C TYR A 369 -7.98 -8.31 -27.13
N PRO A 370 -7.70 -9.20 -28.10
CA PRO A 370 -8.61 -10.19 -28.69
C PRO A 370 -8.92 -11.35 -27.73
N LYS A 371 -10.07 -12.01 -27.94
CA LYS A 371 -10.48 -13.19 -27.15
C LYS A 371 -9.77 -14.45 -27.63
N SER A 372 -9.21 -15.24 -26.71
CA SER A 372 -8.54 -16.51 -27.00
C SER A 372 -9.54 -17.64 -27.29
N GLY A 373 -10.78 -17.52 -26.81
CA GLY A 373 -11.78 -18.59 -26.83
C GLY A 373 -11.58 -19.62 -25.71
N SER A 374 -10.57 -19.45 -24.85
CA SER A 374 -10.38 -20.22 -23.62
C SER A 374 -11.21 -19.60 -22.48
N GLU A 375 -11.72 -20.45 -21.57
CA GLU A 375 -12.40 -20.00 -20.35
C GLU A 375 -11.42 -19.62 -19.23
N ASP A 376 -10.13 -19.94 -19.41
CA ASP A 376 -9.07 -19.59 -18.46
C ASP A 376 -8.69 -18.11 -18.57
N ALA A 377 -8.88 -17.37 -17.47
CA ALA A 377 -8.61 -15.94 -17.36
C ALA A 377 -7.14 -15.58 -17.59
N GLY A 378 -6.19 -16.42 -17.16
CA GLY A 378 -4.77 -16.14 -17.36
C GLY A 378 -4.32 -16.36 -18.80
N GLU A 379 -4.84 -17.39 -19.47
CA GLU A 379 -4.63 -17.60 -20.91
C GLU A 379 -5.28 -16.48 -21.75
N GLN A 380 -6.49 -16.05 -21.37
CA GLN A 380 -7.17 -14.92 -21.99
C GLN A 380 -6.35 -13.62 -21.84
N LEU A 381 -5.82 -13.34 -20.65
CA LEU A 381 -4.98 -12.16 -20.43
C LEU A 381 -3.66 -12.24 -21.22
N GLU A 382 -3.04 -13.43 -21.34
CA GLU A 382 -1.83 -13.62 -22.15
C GLU A 382 -2.08 -13.40 -23.66
N TYR A 383 -3.23 -13.85 -24.17
CA TYR A 383 -3.61 -13.69 -25.57
C TYR A 383 -4.09 -12.27 -25.94
N SER A 384 -4.57 -11.52 -24.95
CA SER A 384 -5.08 -10.15 -25.09
C SER A 384 -4.03 -9.18 -25.65
N ALA A 385 -4.48 -8.02 -26.12
CA ALA A 385 -3.59 -6.97 -26.60
C ALA A 385 -2.61 -6.53 -25.49
N MET A 386 -3.07 -6.51 -24.23
CA MET A 386 -2.24 -6.22 -23.06
C MET A 386 -1.13 -7.27 -22.88
N GLY A 387 -1.48 -8.57 -22.93
CA GLY A 387 -0.50 -9.67 -22.85
C GLY A 387 0.53 -9.64 -23.99
N ARG A 388 0.07 -9.34 -25.22
CA ARG A 388 0.95 -9.15 -26.39
C ARG A 388 1.90 -7.97 -26.22
N ILE A 389 1.42 -6.84 -25.70
CA ILE A 389 2.26 -5.69 -25.37
C ILE A 389 3.33 -6.09 -24.35
N GLY A 390 2.98 -6.91 -23.36
CA GLY A 390 3.94 -7.49 -22.41
C GLY A 390 5.07 -8.28 -23.09
N ASN A 391 4.72 -9.15 -24.04
CA ASN A 391 5.71 -9.90 -24.83
C ASN A 391 6.58 -8.98 -25.71
N VAL A 392 6.02 -7.90 -26.25
CA VAL A 392 6.78 -6.88 -27.02
C VAL A 392 7.75 -6.10 -26.13
N ILE A 393 7.38 -5.88 -24.86
CA ILE A 393 8.21 -5.17 -23.88
C ILE A 393 9.24 -6.08 -23.21
N GLU A 394 9.06 -7.41 -23.25
CA GLU A 394 9.99 -8.38 -22.67
C GLU A 394 11.46 -8.11 -23.02
N PRO A 395 11.88 -7.84 -24.27
CA PRO A 395 13.28 -7.54 -24.59
C PRO A 395 13.83 -6.31 -23.86
N VAL A 396 12.97 -5.34 -23.56
CA VAL A 396 13.33 -4.11 -22.85
C VAL A 396 13.48 -4.39 -21.35
N VAL A 397 12.61 -5.21 -20.75
CA VAL A 397 12.61 -5.46 -19.31
C VAL A 397 13.47 -6.66 -18.88
N LYS A 398 13.79 -7.57 -19.79
CA LYS A 398 14.68 -8.73 -19.55
C LYS A 398 16.06 -8.37 -19.01
N PRO A 399 16.73 -7.30 -19.47
CA PRO A 399 17.97 -6.81 -18.85
C PRO A 399 17.84 -6.39 -17.38
N LEU A 400 16.62 -6.10 -16.89
CA LEU A 400 16.33 -5.78 -15.49
C LEU A 400 16.09 -7.03 -14.62
N GLY A 401 16.05 -8.21 -15.26
CA GLY A 401 15.67 -9.48 -14.63
C GLY A 401 14.18 -9.77 -14.64
N PHE A 402 13.38 -9.03 -15.40
CA PHE A 402 11.93 -9.23 -15.49
C PHE A 402 11.58 -10.05 -16.73
N ASP A 403 10.52 -10.85 -16.67
CA ASP A 403 9.94 -11.49 -17.85
C ASP A 403 8.76 -10.67 -18.41
N GLY A 404 8.17 -11.12 -19.51
CA GLY A 404 7.01 -10.47 -20.11
C GLY A 404 5.82 -10.35 -19.15
N ARG A 405 5.64 -11.29 -18.22
CA ARG A 405 4.56 -11.28 -17.21
C ARG A 405 4.73 -10.16 -16.20
N ILE A 406 5.93 -10.00 -15.62
CA ILE A 406 6.24 -8.85 -14.76
C ILE A 406 6.11 -7.54 -15.57
N GLY A 407 6.54 -7.54 -16.83
CA GLY A 407 6.36 -6.41 -17.75
C GLY A 407 4.88 -6.00 -17.91
N THR A 408 4.00 -6.98 -18.15
CA THR A 408 2.55 -6.76 -18.24
C THR A 408 1.99 -6.19 -16.95
N ALA A 409 2.35 -6.75 -15.79
CA ALA A 409 1.89 -6.26 -14.49
C ALA A 409 2.36 -4.81 -14.21
N ILE A 410 3.59 -4.46 -14.62
CA ILE A 410 4.08 -3.07 -14.53
C ILE A 410 3.24 -2.13 -15.40
N LEU A 411 2.84 -2.57 -16.59
CA LEU A 411 2.05 -1.76 -17.52
C LEU A 411 0.61 -1.53 -17.05
N THR A 412 -0.04 -2.57 -16.53
CA THR A 412 -1.40 -2.45 -15.96
C THR A 412 -1.40 -1.55 -14.72
N SER A 413 -0.29 -1.53 -13.96
CA SER A 413 -0.15 -0.65 -12.79
C SER A 413 -0.14 0.87 -13.09
N PHE A 414 -0.08 1.29 -14.36
CA PHE A 414 -0.16 2.71 -14.73
C PHE A 414 -1.55 3.33 -14.54
N ALA A 415 -2.63 2.54 -14.55
CA ALA A 415 -3.97 3.05 -14.23
C ALA A 415 -4.18 3.17 -12.73
N ALA A 416 -3.91 2.10 -11.99
CA ALA A 416 -3.94 2.08 -10.53
C ALA A 416 -2.84 1.16 -10.01
N ARG A 417 -2.13 1.58 -8.97
CA ARG A 417 -0.90 0.91 -8.53
C ARG A 417 -1.16 -0.41 -7.79
N GLU A 418 -2.33 -0.55 -7.17
CA GLU A 418 -2.81 -1.83 -6.60
C GLU A 418 -3.12 -2.89 -7.66
N VAL A 419 -3.38 -2.48 -8.91
CA VAL A 419 -3.62 -3.39 -10.04
C VAL A 419 -2.38 -4.24 -10.32
N PHE A 420 -1.19 -3.87 -9.81
CA PHE A 420 -0.02 -4.72 -9.88
C PHE A 420 -0.23 -6.07 -9.20
N ASN A 421 -0.70 -6.08 -7.94
CA ASN A 421 -0.91 -7.31 -7.17
C ASN A 421 -2.04 -8.15 -7.80
N SER A 422 -3.15 -7.48 -8.17
CA SER A 422 -4.28 -8.12 -8.88
C SER A 422 -3.83 -8.72 -10.23
N SER A 423 -3.03 -8.00 -11.02
CA SER A 423 -2.50 -8.52 -12.29
C SER A 423 -1.59 -9.72 -12.08
N LEU A 424 -0.74 -9.72 -11.04
CA LEU A 424 0.08 -10.89 -10.72
C LEU A 424 -0.80 -12.07 -10.31
N SER A 425 -1.87 -11.85 -9.54
CA SER A 425 -2.83 -12.89 -9.17
C SER A 425 -3.42 -13.59 -10.40
N VAL A 426 -3.93 -12.80 -11.35
CA VAL A 426 -4.52 -13.31 -12.60
C VAL A 426 -3.46 -13.98 -13.48
N ILE A 427 -2.29 -13.35 -13.68
CA ILE A 427 -1.24 -13.87 -14.56
C ILE A 427 -0.64 -15.18 -14.05
N PHE A 428 -0.49 -15.31 -12.74
CA PHE A 428 0.10 -16.49 -12.10
C PHE A 428 -0.94 -17.50 -11.61
N HIS A 429 -2.24 -17.26 -11.85
CA HIS A 429 -3.35 -18.11 -11.43
C HIS A 429 -3.31 -18.41 -9.93
N ALA A 430 -3.13 -17.36 -9.11
CA ALA A 430 -3.23 -17.52 -7.67
C ALA A 430 -4.68 -17.79 -7.27
N GLU A 431 -4.88 -18.64 -6.27
CA GLU A 431 -6.21 -18.93 -5.74
C GLU A 431 -6.85 -17.67 -5.14
N GLU A 432 -8.10 -17.41 -5.51
CA GLU A 432 -8.89 -16.28 -5.00
C GLU A 432 -9.46 -16.62 -3.61
N SER A 433 -9.48 -15.64 -2.70
CA SER A 433 -10.16 -15.76 -1.42
C SER A 433 -10.78 -14.44 -0.99
N ASP A 434 -11.93 -14.51 -0.33
CA ASP A 434 -12.66 -13.33 0.20
C ASP A 434 -11.97 -12.68 1.42
N ASP A 435 -10.90 -13.28 1.93
CA ASP A 435 -10.05 -12.73 3.00
C ASP A 435 -8.78 -12.13 2.40
N ASP A 436 -8.61 -10.81 2.50
CA ASP A 436 -7.49 -10.07 1.92
C ASP A 436 -6.12 -10.56 2.41
N GLU A 437 -5.99 -10.90 3.70
CA GLU A 437 -4.72 -11.36 4.28
C GLU A 437 -4.36 -12.75 3.73
N LYS A 438 -5.38 -13.59 3.57
CA LYS A 438 -5.23 -14.92 2.96
C LYS A 438 -4.93 -14.82 1.46
N ALA A 439 -5.62 -13.95 0.72
CA ALA A 439 -5.40 -13.72 -0.71
C ALA A 439 -3.96 -13.24 -0.99
N GLU A 440 -3.45 -12.32 -0.18
CA GLU A 440 -2.06 -11.88 -0.28
C GLU A 440 -1.07 -13.01 0.03
N SER A 441 -1.37 -13.87 1.01
CA SER A 441 -0.50 -14.99 1.37
C SER A 441 -0.41 -16.03 0.24
N LEU A 442 -1.55 -16.37 -0.38
CA LEU A 442 -1.65 -17.28 -1.52
C LEU A 442 -0.92 -16.72 -2.73
N LEU A 443 -1.10 -15.42 -3.02
CA LEU A 443 -0.36 -14.74 -4.09
C LEU A 443 1.15 -14.82 -3.87
N ARG A 444 1.63 -14.57 -2.64
CA ARG A 444 3.06 -14.67 -2.30
C ARG A 444 3.59 -16.07 -2.52
N GLU A 445 2.85 -17.09 -2.12
CA GLU A 445 3.23 -18.50 -2.34
C GLU A 445 3.37 -18.80 -3.83
N THR A 446 2.34 -18.51 -4.64
CA THR A 446 2.33 -18.73 -6.09
C THR A 446 3.46 -17.98 -6.80
N VAL A 447 3.65 -16.71 -6.45
CA VAL A 447 4.70 -15.84 -7.03
C VAL A 447 6.10 -16.32 -6.63
N SER A 448 6.29 -16.81 -5.40
CA SER A 448 7.59 -17.33 -4.95
C SER A 448 8.00 -18.62 -5.68
N ALA A 449 7.02 -19.44 -6.06
CA ALA A 449 7.22 -20.68 -6.81
C ALA A 449 7.36 -20.45 -8.33
N ALA A 450 7.03 -19.25 -8.83
CA ALA A 450 7.05 -18.95 -10.25
C ALA A 450 8.45 -19.07 -10.87
N THR A 451 8.52 -19.72 -12.03
CA THR A 451 9.75 -19.90 -12.82
C THR A 451 9.72 -19.10 -14.11
N TRP A 452 10.90 -18.81 -14.65
CA TRP A 452 11.06 -18.23 -15.99
C TRP A 452 10.47 -19.16 -17.05
N ARG A 453 9.70 -18.61 -17.99
CA ARG A 453 9.05 -19.39 -19.07
C ARG A 453 10.04 -20.33 -19.76
N GLY A 454 9.66 -21.62 -19.83
CA GLY A 454 10.46 -22.66 -20.46
C GLY A 454 11.75 -23.07 -19.72
N THR A 455 11.92 -22.67 -18.45
CA THR A 455 13.09 -23.06 -17.64
C THR A 455 12.71 -23.36 -16.19
N ASP A 456 13.54 -24.15 -15.49
CA ASP A 456 13.39 -24.41 -14.04
C ASP A 456 13.98 -23.28 -13.16
N LYS A 457 14.31 -22.13 -13.74
CA LYS A 457 14.94 -21.02 -12.99
C LYS A 457 13.88 -20.21 -12.26
N PRO A 458 14.06 -19.90 -10.97
CA PRO A 458 13.13 -19.07 -10.22
C PRO A 458 13.06 -17.66 -10.83
N LEU A 459 11.84 -17.16 -11.02
CA LEU A 459 11.57 -15.83 -11.56
C LEU A 459 11.85 -14.76 -10.51
N PHE A 460 11.25 -14.89 -9.33
CA PHE A 460 11.39 -13.95 -8.22
C PHE A 460 12.60 -14.30 -7.35
N THR A 461 13.79 -13.91 -7.81
CA THR A 461 15.00 -13.94 -6.97
C THR A 461 15.14 -12.67 -6.14
N PRO A 462 15.90 -12.67 -5.03
CA PRO A 462 16.17 -11.46 -4.25
C PRO A 462 16.64 -10.28 -5.09
N LEU A 463 17.49 -10.53 -6.10
CA LEU A 463 18.00 -9.50 -6.98
C LEU A 463 16.92 -8.93 -7.91
N VAL A 464 16.00 -9.77 -8.39
CA VAL A 464 14.84 -9.34 -9.19
C VAL A 464 13.90 -8.50 -8.33
N ILE A 465 13.63 -8.93 -7.09
CA ILE A 465 12.79 -8.20 -6.15
C ILE A 465 13.39 -6.82 -5.84
N ILE A 466 14.69 -6.73 -5.54
CA ILE A 466 15.38 -5.46 -5.29
C ILE A 466 15.35 -4.57 -6.54
N SER A 467 15.61 -5.13 -7.73
CA SER A 467 15.50 -4.42 -9.01
C SER A 467 14.09 -3.83 -9.21
N LEU A 468 13.06 -4.62 -8.91
CA LEU A 468 11.66 -4.21 -9.02
C LEU A 468 11.29 -3.14 -7.99
N LEU A 469 11.71 -3.27 -6.74
CA LEU A 469 11.55 -2.24 -5.71
C LEU A 469 12.17 -0.91 -6.15
N VAL A 470 13.40 -0.94 -6.68
CA VAL A 470 14.09 0.25 -7.20
C VAL A 470 13.34 0.87 -8.38
N PHE A 471 12.80 0.06 -9.28
CA PHE A 471 11.95 0.54 -10.35
C PHE A 471 10.72 1.30 -9.80
N TYR A 472 10.01 0.72 -8.84
CA TYR A 472 8.82 1.33 -8.22
C TYR A 472 9.12 2.59 -7.38
N ILE A 473 10.33 2.71 -6.81
CA ILE A 473 10.76 3.95 -6.13
C ILE A 473 10.76 5.14 -7.11
N TYR A 474 11.24 4.93 -8.33
CA TYR A 474 11.52 6.03 -9.26
C TYR A 474 10.50 6.22 -10.38
N ALA A 475 9.78 5.17 -10.76
CA ALA A 475 8.88 5.20 -11.91
C ALA A 475 7.65 6.11 -11.66
N LEU A 476 7.29 6.91 -12.68
CA LEU A 476 6.09 7.75 -12.66
C LEU A 476 4.86 6.96 -13.13
N GLN A 477 4.37 6.05 -12.30
CA GLN A 477 3.20 5.19 -12.59
C GLN A 477 1.88 5.82 -12.11
N CYS A 478 1.69 7.12 -12.34
CA CYS A 478 0.41 7.76 -12.01
C CYS A 478 0.08 8.75 -13.13
N LEU A 479 -0.65 8.27 -14.14
CA LEU A 479 -1.11 9.10 -15.26
C LEU A 479 -1.92 10.33 -14.80
N PRO A 480 -2.81 10.23 -13.80
CA PRO A 480 -3.47 11.41 -13.23
C PRO A 480 -2.50 12.46 -12.68
N THR A 481 -1.38 12.05 -12.09
CA THR A 481 -0.32 12.98 -11.64
C THR A 481 0.26 13.73 -12.83
N SER A 482 0.53 13.06 -13.95
CA SER A 482 1.05 13.71 -15.17
C SER A 482 0.07 14.75 -15.73
N ALA A 483 -1.23 14.45 -15.70
CA ALA A 483 -2.28 15.40 -16.11
C ALA A 483 -2.30 16.65 -15.21
N VAL A 484 -2.16 16.46 -13.90
CA VAL A 484 -2.10 17.56 -12.92
C VAL A 484 -0.82 18.38 -13.11
N VAL A 485 0.32 17.74 -13.36
CA VAL A 485 1.57 18.43 -13.69
C VAL A 485 1.41 19.29 -14.95
N ALA A 486 0.83 18.75 -16.01
CA ALA A 486 0.62 19.50 -17.26
C ALA A 486 -0.19 20.78 -17.02
N ARG A 487 -1.22 20.67 -16.14
CA ARG A 487 -2.05 21.80 -15.74
C ARG A 487 -1.32 22.80 -14.86
N GLU A 488 -0.60 22.34 -13.82
CA GLU A 488 0.06 23.22 -12.86
C GLU A 488 1.32 23.90 -13.42
N SER A 489 2.03 23.23 -14.33
CA SER A 489 3.18 23.79 -15.04
C SER A 489 2.78 24.65 -16.25
N GLY A 490 1.52 24.60 -16.68
CA GLY A 490 1.02 25.28 -17.87
C GLY A 490 1.56 24.71 -19.19
N SER A 491 2.19 23.52 -19.18
CA SER A 491 2.71 22.88 -20.39
C SER A 491 2.67 21.36 -20.32
N VAL A 492 2.05 20.74 -21.33
CA VAL A 492 2.10 19.28 -21.53
C VAL A 492 3.53 18.81 -21.75
N LYS A 493 4.40 19.65 -22.32
CA LYS A 493 5.82 19.31 -22.55
C LYS A 493 6.53 18.96 -21.24
N TRP A 494 6.24 19.68 -20.15
CA TRP A 494 6.83 19.41 -18.83
C TRP A 494 6.35 18.08 -18.25
N ALA A 495 5.06 17.77 -18.38
CA ALA A 495 4.51 16.49 -17.92
C ALA A 495 5.09 15.30 -18.71
N VAL A 496 5.16 15.42 -20.03
CA VAL A 496 5.74 14.38 -20.91
C VAL A 496 7.23 14.21 -20.62
N ALA A 497 7.98 15.31 -20.52
CA ALA A 497 9.40 15.26 -20.17
C ALA A 497 9.63 14.62 -18.81
N GLN A 498 8.83 14.96 -17.79
CA GLN A 498 8.90 14.36 -16.47
C GLN A 498 8.60 12.86 -16.51
N PHE A 499 7.56 12.44 -17.23
CA PHE A 499 7.19 11.03 -17.38
C PHE A 499 8.32 10.19 -17.98
N PHE A 500 8.85 10.61 -19.13
CA PHE A 500 9.93 9.87 -19.78
C PHE A 500 11.24 9.93 -18.99
N PHE A 501 11.56 11.06 -18.38
CA PHE A 501 12.76 11.19 -17.57
C PHE A 501 12.69 10.29 -16.33
N MET A 502 11.60 10.31 -15.57
CA MET A 502 11.47 9.51 -14.35
C MET A 502 11.40 8.01 -14.66
N SER A 503 10.65 7.61 -15.70
CA SER A 503 10.58 6.21 -16.14
C SER A 503 11.92 5.72 -16.70
N GLY A 504 12.63 6.56 -17.46
CA GLY A 504 13.98 6.26 -17.94
C GLY A 504 15.00 6.16 -16.80
N PHE A 505 14.93 7.06 -15.82
CA PHE A 505 15.75 7.00 -14.62
C PHE A 505 15.49 5.73 -13.82
N ALA A 506 14.22 5.36 -13.62
CA ALA A 506 13.83 4.12 -12.95
C ALA A 506 14.37 2.89 -13.67
N TYR A 507 14.26 2.85 -15.00
CA TYR A 507 14.83 1.80 -15.84
C TYR A 507 16.34 1.68 -15.64
N VAL A 508 17.08 2.78 -15.77
CA VAL A 508 18.54 2.78 -15.62
C VAL A 508 18.96 2.39 -14.19
N ALA A 509 18.27 2.89 -13.17
CA ALA A 509 18.56 2.55 -11.78
C ALA A 509 18.35 1.06 -11.51
N ALA A 510 17.22 0.49 -11.94
CA ALA A 510 16.94 -0.94 -11.83
C ALA A 510 17.93 -1.78 -12.63
N LEU A 511 18.30 -1.34 -13.84
CA LEU A 511 19.31 -1.99 -14.69
C LEU A 511 20.67 -2.05 -14.00
N VAL A 512 21.14 -0.92 -13.45
CA VAL A 512 22.40 -0.83 -12.73
C VAL A 512 22.38 -1.77 -11.53
N VAL A 513 21.31 -1.74 -10.73
CA VAL A 513 21.18 -2.61 -9.56
C VAL A 513 21.23 -4.09 -9.94
N TYR A 514 20.47 -4.50 -10.97
CA TYR A 514 20.43 -5.88 -11.43
C TYR A 514 21.77 -6.34 -12.03
N GLN A 515 22.36 -5.55 -12.92
CA GLN A 515 23.60 -5.93 -13.60
C GLN A 515 24.81 -5.90 -12.66
N VAL A 516 24.91 -4.88 -11.79
CA VAL A 516 25.96 -4.82 -10.76
C VAL A 516 25.79 -5.95 -9.76
N GLY A 517 24.57 -6.24 -9.30
CA GLY A 517 24.33 -7.40 -8.42
C GLY A 517 24.74 -8.72 -9.07
N LYS A 518 24.44 -8.90 -10.37
CA LYS A 518 24.88 -10.07 -11.14
C LYS A 518 26.41 -10.16 -11.28
N LEU A 519 27.08 -9.01 -11.44
CA LEU A 519 28.55 -8.92 -11.51
C LEU A 519 29.21 -9.21 -10.15
N LEU A 520 28.60 -8.77 -9.05
CA LEU A 520 29.04 -9.05 -7.68
C LEU A 520 28.82 -10.52 -7.25
N GLY A 521 28.33 -11.37 -8.16
CA GLY A 521 28.18 -12.81 -7.90
C GLY A 521 26.86 -13.19 -7.24
N TYR A 522 25.90 -12.26 -7.09
CA TYR A 522 24.52 -12.58 -6.71
C TYR A 522 23.78 -13.22 -7.89
N ARG A 523 24.25 -14.39 -8.35
CA ARG A 523 23.61 -15.18 -9.43
C ARG A 523 22.72 -16.24 -8.82
N HIS A 524 21.46 -16.27 -9.25
CA HIS A 524 20.57 -17.44 -9.20
C HIS A 524 20.48 -18.17 -7.84
N HIS A 525 20.49 -17.42 -6.74
CA HIS A 525 19.90 -17.96 -5.52
C HIS A 525 18.40 -17.76 -5.63
N GLY A 526 17.69 -18.84 -5.98
CA GLY A 526 16.26 -18.90 -5.69
C GLY A 526 16.03 -18.65 -4.20
N LEU A 527 14.85 -18.19 -3.83
CA LEU A 527 14.43 -18.00 -2.44
C LEU A 527 14.39 -19.31 -1.62
N ALA A 528 14.89 -20.42 -2.18
CA ALA A 528 15.12 -21.67 -1.47
C ALA A 528 16.07 -21.42 -0.28
N ASN A 529 15.48 -21.39 0.91
CA ASN A 529 16.05 -21.43 2.25
C ASN A 529 17.57 -21.56 2.30
N THR A 530 18.21 -20.49 2.79
CA THR A 530 19.64 -20.30 3.02
C THR A 530 20.26 -21.22 4.10
N HIS A 531 19.90 -22.51 4.14
CA HIS A 531 20.51 -23.49 5.05
C HIS A 531 21.13 -24.72 4.41
N CYS A 532 21.16 -24.85 3.08
CA CYS A 532 21.79 -26.01 2.47
C CYS A 532 22.74 -25.63 1.32
N ARG A 533 23.90 -25.05 1.65
CA ARG A 533 25.04 -24.96 0.71
C ARG A 533 26.37 -25.20 1.41
N ARG A 534 26.62 -26.45 1.74
CA ARG A 534 27.97 -27.04 1.67
C ARG A 534 27.82 -28.42 1.04
N HIS A 535 28.64 -28.68 0.03
CA HIS A 535 28.70 -29.88 -0.81
C HIS A 535 27.66 -29.99 -1.92
N ARG A 536 28.04 -29.53 -3.12
CA ARG A 536 27.86 -30.30 -4.36
C ARG A 536 28.78 -29.71 -5.42
N GLY A 537 29.98 -30.30 -5.51
CA GLY A 537 30.77 -30.28 -6.74
C GLY A 537 30.78 -31.69 -7.27
N HIS A 538 30.04 -31.96 -8.34
CA HIS A 538 30.35 -32.87 -9.45
C HIS A 538 29.12 -32.97 -10.38
N ASN A 539 29.39 -32.95 -11.69
CA ASN A 539 28.42 -32.84 -12.79
C ASN A 539 27.38 -33.96 -12.76
N ALA A 540 26.10 -33.59 -12.89
CA ALA A 540 24.94 -34.50 -12.91
C ALA A 540 24.23 -34.53 -14.28
N ASP A 541 24.95 -34.26 -15.37
CA ASP A 541 24.34 -34.19 -16.71
C ASP A 541 24.33 -35.52 -17.48
N ASP A 542 25.03 -36.57 -17.01
CA ASP A 542 25.21 -37.82 -17.78
C ASP A 542 24.33 -39.02 -17.35
N LEU A 543 23.29 -38.85 -16.52
CA LEU A 543 22.48 -39.99 -16.05
C LEU A 543 21.16 -40.19 -16.82
N PRO A 544 20.76 -41.46 -17.12
CA PRO A 544 19.52 -41.81 -17.83
C PRO A 544 18.24 -41.29 -17.18
N ARG A 545 17.17 -41.16 -17.98
CA ARG A 545 15.91 -40.49 -17.63
C ARG A 545 15.18 -41.11 -16.42
N GLU A 546 15.17 -42.45 -16.31
CA GLU A 546 14.59 -43.17 -15.16
C GLU A 546 15.34 -42.86 -13.85
N THR A 547 16.65 -42.67 -13.91
CA THR A 547 17.47 -42.31 -12.75
C THR A 547 17.26 -40.86 -12.31
N ARG A 548 16.90 -39.96 -13.25
CA ARG A 548 16.52 -38.57 -12.94
C ARG A 548 15.16 -38.48 -12.26
N GLU A 549 14.19 -39.30 -12.63
CA GLU A 549 12.88 -39.34 -11.96
C GLU A 549 12.98 -39.91 -10.55
N ALA A 550 13.73 -41.01 -10.37
CA ALA A 550 14.05 -41.54 -9.05
C ALA A 550 14.78 -40.53 -8.16
N GLN A 551 15.74 -39.76 -8.72
CA GLN A 551 16.40 -38.68 -7.97
C GLN A 551 15.47 -37.50 -7.67
N LYS A 552 14.55 -37.14 -8.56
CA LYS A 552 13.54 -36.09 -8.30
C LYS A 552 12.60 -36.50 -7.17
N GLU A 553 12.19 -37.76 -7.14
CA GLU A 553 11.34 -38.32 -6.10
C GLU A 553 12.08 -38.40 -4.76
N GLU A 554 13.36 -38.80 -4.77
CA GLU A 554 14.22 -38.77 -3.58
C GLU A 554 14.44 -37.35 -3.05
N VAL A 555 14.59 -36.35 -3.93
CA VAL A 555 14.68 -34.94 -3.54
C VAL A 555 13.37 -34.44 -2.94
N ARG A 556 12.22 -34.83 -3.51
CA ARG A 556 10.87 -34.50 -2.98
C ARG A 556 10.66 -35.09 -1.59
N LEU A 557 11.01 -36.36 -1.40
CA LEU A 557 10.98 -37.05 -0.11
C LEU A 557 11.90 -36.39 0.91
N ARG A 558 13.13 -36.03 0.53
CA ARG A 558 14.06 -35.30 1.41
C ARG A 558 13.54 -33.91 1.79
N GLN A 559 12.85 -33.23 0.87
CA GLN A 559 12.23 -31.93 1.13
C GLN A 559 11.05 -32.06 2.11
N GLN A 560 10.19 -33.08 1.95
CA GLN A 560 9.11 -33.37 2.90
C GLN A 560 9.63 -33.74 4.29
N LEU A 561 10.68 -34.57 4.37
CA LEU A 561 11.34 -34.93 5.63
C LEU A 561 12.00 -33.71 6.30
N TRP A 562 12.58 -32.81 5.53
CA TRP A 562 13.16 -31.56 6.01
C TRP A 562 12.10 -30.59 6.55
N LEU A 563 10.95 -30.46 5.87
CA LEU A 563 9.80 -29.68 6.35
C LEU A 563 9.27 -30.22 7.69
N ARG A 564 9.20 -31.56 7.85
CA ARG A 564 8.80 -32.20 9.11
C ARG A 564 9.77 -31.90 10.27
N GLN A 565 11.06 -31.72 9.98
CA GLN A 565 12.07 -31.36 10.99
C GLN A 565 12.03 -29.88 11.40
N GLN A 566 11.43 -29.01 10.59
CA GLN A 566 11.31 -27.57 10.88
C GLN A 566 9.98 -27.18 11.53
N ALA A 567 9.01 -28.10 11.60
CA ALA A 567 7.74 -27.85 12.27
C ALA A 567 7.97 -27.55 13.78
N PRO A 568 7.50 -26.41 14.32
CA PRO A 568 7.83 -25.93 15.68
C PRO A 568 7.41 -26.87 16.82
N ARG A 569 6.52 -27.83 16.55
CA ARG A 569 6.17 -29.03 17.33
C ARG A 569 5.28 -29.87 16.41
N ALA A 570 5.66 -31.11 16.09
CA ALA A 570 4.79 -31.99 15.32
C ALA A 570 3.52 -32.29 16.15
N MET A 571 2.35 -31.90 15.63
CA MET A 571 1.08 -32.34 16.19
C MET A 571 0.95 -33.85 15.98
N LYS A 572 0.50 -34.57 17.02
CA LYS A 572 0.18 -35.99 16.94
C LYS A 572 -1.31 -36.14 16.74
N ILE A 573 -1.72 -37.15 15.98
CA ILE A 573 -3.11 -37.60 15.98
C ILE A 573 -3.32 -38.24 17.35
N GLU A 574 -4.24 -37.70 18.16
CA GLU A 574 -4.56 -38.25 19.47
C GLU A 574 -5.50 -39.45 19.36
N HIS A 575 -6.62 -39.27 18.67
CA HIS A 575 -7.60 -40.32 18.42
C HIS A 575 -8.45 -40.03 17.17
N LEU A 576 -9.18 -41.06 16.72
CA LEU A 576 -10.24 -40.96 15.71
C LEU A 576 -11.57 -41.32 16.36
N ALA A 577 -12.62 -40.52 16.14
CA ALA A 577 -13.89 -40.66 16.85
C ALA A 577 -15.05 -41.15 15.96
N PHE A 578 -15.84 -42.10 16.47
CA PHE A 578 -16.97 -42.72 15.77
C PHE A 578 -18.25 -42.66 16.61
N ASN A 579 -19.28 -42.04 16.04
CA ASN A 579 -20.63 -42.09 16.59
C ASN A 579 -21.30 -43.41 16.19
N VAL A 580 -21.71 -44.23 17.16
CA VAL A 580 -22.35 -45.52 16.95
C VAL A 580 -23.58 -45.68 17.83
N ALA A 581 -24.49 -46.57 17.46
CA ALA A 581 -25.73 -46.79 18.20
C ALA A 581 -25.50 -47.45 19.58
N ASP A 582 -24.53 -48.36 19.68
CA ASP A 582 -24.20 -49.08 20.93
C ASP A 582 -22.68 -49.11 21.16
N PRO A 583 -22.10 -48.06 21.78
CA PRO A 583 -20.65 -47.97 22.00
C PRO A 583 -20.08 -49.09 22.86
N VAL A 584 -20.87 -49.60 23.80
CA VAL A 584 -20.46 -50.64 24.74
C VAL A 584 -20.27 -51.97 24.00
N ALA A 585 -21.24 -52.34 23.17
CA ALA A 585 -21.16 -53.58 22.39
C ALA A 585 -20.06 -53.53 21.33
N VAL A 586 -19.88 -52.38 20.66
CA VAL A 586 -18.79 -52.19 19.70
C VAL A 586 -17.44 -52.31 20.40
N ALA A 587 -17.25 -51.62 21.54
CA ALA A 587 -16.02 -51.71 22.31
C ALA A 587 -15.71 -53.15 22.76
N ALA A 588 -16.71 -53.89 23.25
CA ALA A 588 -16.54 -55.28 23.66
C ALA A 588 -16.11 -56.18 22.48
N TRP A 589 -16.68 -55.98 21.29
CA TRP A 589 -16.33 -56.73 20.09
C TRP A 589 -14.91 -56.43 19.61
N TYR A 590 -14.52 -55.15 19.60
CA TYR A 590 -13.19 -54.71 19.17
C TYR A 590 -12.10 -55.24 20.11
N VAL A 591 -12.37 -55.27 21.42
CA VAL A 591 -11.47 -55.90 22.41
C VAL A 591 -11.35 -57.40 22.16
N ALA A 592 -12.48 -58.10 21.98
CA ALA A 592 -12.50 -59.55 21.84
C ALA A 592 -11.88 -60.06 20.52
N HIS A 593 -12.03 -59.29 19.43
CA HIS A 593 -11.75 -59.79 18.08
C HIS A 593 -10.64 -59.03 17.34
N LEU A 594 -10.37 -57.78 17.68
CA LEU A 594 -9.29 -56.98 17.09
C LEU A 594 -8.10 -56.78 18.04
N GLY A 595 -8.20 -57.25 19.29
CA GLY A 595 -7.10 -57.21 20.25
C GLY A 595 -6.84 -55.82 20.85
N LEU A 596 -7.80 -54.90 20.74
CA LEU A 596 -7.70 -53.58 21.36
C LEU A 596 -7.94 -53.65 22.87
N SER A 597 -7.55 -52.60 23.58
CA SER A 597 -7.78 -52.47 25.04
C SER A 597 -8.52 -51.18 25.37
N VAL A 598 -9.47 -51.24 26.32
CA VAL A 598 -10.17 -50.04 26.80
C VAL A 598 -9.24 -49.27 27.73
N VAL A 599 -8.81 -48.07 27.31
CA VAL A 599 -7.92 -47.21 28.10
C VAL A 599 -8.68 -46.20 28.93
N ARG A 600 -9.88 -45.79 28.48
CA ARG A 600 -10.73 -44.83 29.19
C ARG A 600 -12.20 -45.04 28.82
N HIS A 601 -13.09 -44.80 29.77
CA HIS A 601 -14.53 -44.73 29.51
C HIS A 601 -15.12 -43.46 30.13
N ILE A 602 -16.12 -42.89 29.47
CA ILE A 602 -16.93 -41.78 29.96
C ILE A 602 -18.38 -42.27 29.98
N PRO A 603 -19.08 -42.19 31.14
CA PRO A 603 -20.46 -42.66 31.24
C PRO A 603 -21.43 -41.69 30.51
N LEU A 604 -22.73 -41.78 30.83
CA LEU A 604 -23.77 -40.90 30.27
C LEU A 604 -23.40 -39.40 30.33
N PRO A 605 -23.82 -38.59 29.34
CA PRO A 605 -24.81 -38.91 28.31
C PRO A 605 -24.26 -39.55 27.03
N THR A 606 -22.95 -39.55 26.81
CA THR A 606 -22.36 -39.99 25.53
C THR A 606 -21.92 -41.45 25.50
N GLN A 607 -21.76 -42.10 26.66
CA GLN A 607 -21.24 -43.48 26.77
C GLN A 607 -20.00 -43.71 25.88
N THR A 608 -18.96 -42.91 26.10
CA THR A 608 -17.75 -42.94 25.28
C THR A 608 -16.76 -44.00 25.77
N HIS A 609 -16.18 -44.77 24.86
CA HIS A 609 -15.11 -45.73 25.09
C HIS A 609 -13.90 -45.40 24.22
N PHE A 610 -12.72 -45.27 24.85
CA PHE A 610 -11.45 -45.10 24.16
C PHE A 610 -10.71 -46.43 24.11
N LEU A 611 -10.43 -46.90 22.91
CA LEU A 611 -9.77 -48.17 22.60
C LEU A 611 -8.38 -47.91 22.05
N ALA A 612 -7.35 -48.45 22.67
CA ALA A 612 -5.99 -48.36 22.17
C ALA A 612 -5.53 -49.68 21.53
N ASP A 613 -4.65 -49.57 20.55
CA ASP A 613 -3.87 -50.72 20.05
C ASP A 613 -2.91 -51.27 21.13
N ASP A 614 -2.22 -52.37 20.81
CA ASP A 614 -1.32 -53.06 21.73
C ASP A 614 -0.11 -52.20 22.15
N GLN A 615 0.26 -51.21 21.34
CA GLN A 615 1.37 -50.28 21.59
C GLN A 615 0.92 -48.95 22.23
N GLY A 616 -0.39 -48.67 22.28
CA GLY A 616 -0.93 -47.40 22.74
C GLY A 616 -0.63 -46.22 21.80
N GLU A 617 -0.27 -46.48 20.54
CA GLU A 617 0.09 -45.44 19.57
C GLU A 617 -1.12 -44.88 18.83
N SER A 618 -2.15 -45.70 18.63
CA SER A 618 -3.41 -45.29 17.99
C SER A 618 -4.58 -45.49 18.94
N VAL A 619 -5.41 -44.46 19.10
CA VAL A 619 -6.63 -44.52 19.92
C VAL A 619 -7.87 -44.32 19.06
N ILE A 620 -8.87 -45.16 19.27
CA ILE A 620 -10.20 -45.06 18.69
C ILE A 620 -11.18 -44.63 19.78
N GLU A 621 -11.86 -43.51 19.58
CA GLU A 621 -12.98 -43.07 20.41
C GLU A 621 -14.29 -43.59 19.81
N ILE A 622 -15.07 -44.33 20.58
CA ILE A 622 -16.39 -44.84 20.20
C ILE A 622 -17.40 -44.24 21.16
N TYR A 623 -18.35 -43.47 20.64
CA TYR A 623 -19.34 -42.78 21.46
C TYR A 623 -20.72 -42.87 20.82
N CYS A 624 -21.75 -42.55 21.60
CA CYS A 624 -23.10 -42.32 21.11
C CYS A 624 -23.44 -40.86 21.42
N ASN A 625 -23.89 -40.09 20.44
CA ASN A 625 -24.47 -38.77 20.72
C ASN A 625 -26.00 -38.87 20.65
N PRO A 626 -26.72 -38.91 21.79
CA PRO A 626 -28.17 -39.11 21.81
C PRO A 626 -29.02 -38.16 20.92
N PRO A 627 -28.67 -36.85 20.74
CA PRO A 627 -29.42 -35.96 19.87
C PRO A 627 -29.12 -36.12 18.37
N ASP A 628 -28.04 -36.79 17.97
CA ASP A 628 -27.62 -36.86 16.57
C ASP A 628 -27.93 -38.22 15.92
N GLN A 629 -28.17 -38.21 14.62
CA GLN A 629 -28.37 -39.42 13.84
C GLN A 629 -27.04 -40.16 13.65
N VAL A 630 -27.01 -41.45 14.00
CA VAL A 630 -25.87 -42.34 13.71
C VAL A 630 -25.73 -42.50 12.19
N PRO A 631 -24.52 -42.29 11.61
CA PRO A 631 -24.30 -42.51 10.18
C PRO A 631 -24.61 -43.94 9.75
N ASP A 632 -25.18 -44.10 8.55
CA ASP A 632 -25.36 -45.42 7.94
C ASP A 632 -24.03 -45.92 7.36
N TYR A 633 -23.21 -46.51 8.22
CA TYR A 633 -21.90 -47.04 7.83
C TYR A 633 -22.00 -48.16 6.81
N ALA A 634 -23.08 -48.94 6.81
CA ALA A 634 -23.28 -50.04 5.87
C ALA A 634 -23.48 -49.53 4.43
N ALA A 635 -24.16 -48.39 4.25
CA ALA A 635 -24.36 -47.76 2.95
C ALA A 635 -23.13 -46.99 2.43
N MET A 636 -22.17 -46.64 3.31
CA MET A 636 -20.98 -45.87 2.95
C MET A 636 -20.00 -46.71 2.13
N ASN A 637 -19.45 -46.15 1.04
CA ASN A 637 -18.42 -46.83 0.24
C ASN A 637 -17.15 -47.06 1.11
N PRO A 638 -16.64 -48.30 1.24
CA PRO A 638 -15.46 -48.62 2.05
C PRO A 638 -14.18 -47.84 1.67
N LEU A 639 -14.07 -47.38 0.42
CA LEU A 639 -12.94 -46.55 -0.03
C LEU A 639 -13.08 -45.08 0.38
N LEU A 640 -14.28 -44.62 0.73
CA LEU A 640 -14.47 -43.30 1.32
C LEU A 640 -14.04 -43.28 2.79
N PHE A 641 -14.25 -44.40 3.51
CA PHE A 641 -13.93 -44.50 4.92
C PHE A 641 -13.77 -45.97 5.35
N HIS A 642 -12.63 -46.30 5.96
CA HIS A 642 -12.36 -47.60 6.59
C HIS A 642 -11.29 -47.48 7.69
N LEU A 643 -11.25 -48.47 8.58
CA LEU A 643 -10.19 -48.66 9.57
C LEU A 643 -9.24 -49.76 9.12
N ALA A 644 -7.95 -49.45 9.01
CA ALA A 644 -6.95 -50.42 8.56
C ALA A 644 -6.18 -51.04 9.73
N PHE A 645 -6.09 -52.37 9.75
CA PHE A 645 -5.37 -53.16 10.74
C PHE A 645 -4.29 -53.99 10.06
N VAL A 646 -3.10 -54.04 10.66
CA VAL A 646 -2.02 -54.91 10.17
C VAL A 646 -2.32 -56.35 10.57
N SER A 647 -2.26 -57.28 9.61
CA SER A 647 -2.42 -58.72 9.85
C SER A 647 -1.35 -59.49 9.09
N ASP A 648 -0.67 -60.42 9.78
CA ASP A 648 0.31 -61.32 9.16
C ASP A 648 -0.36 -62.39 8.28
N HIS A 649 -1.65 -62.68 8.53
CA HIS A 649 -2.43 -63.68 7.83
C HIS A 649 -3.87 -63.18 7.56
N PRO A 650 -4.07 -62.25 6.61
CA PRO A 650 -5.38 -61.65 6.35
C PRO A 650 -6.48 -62.67 6.00
N GLU A 651 -6.14 -63.79 5.34
CA GLU A 651 -7.08 -64.87 5.00
C GLU A 651 -7.67 -65.55 6.25
N THR A 652 -6.82 -65.94 7.19
CA THR A 652 -7.27 -66.62 8.41
C THR A 652 -7.97 -65.67 9.37
N ASP A 653 -7.46 -64.44 9.49
CA ASP A 653 -8.08 -63.42 10.33
C ASP A 653 -9.43 -62.97 9.80
N SER A 654 -9.58 -62.82 8.48
CA SER A 654 -10.88 -62.50 7.90
C SER A 654 -11.93 -63.57 8.19
N THR A 655 -11.55 -64.85 8.09
CA THR A 655 -12.43 -65.99 8.40
C THR A 655 -12.85 -65.99 9.87
N ARG A 656 -11.91 -65.69 10.79
CA ARG A 656 -12.17 -65.55 12.23
C ARG A 656 -13.13 -64.38 12.53
N LEU A 657 -12.95 -63.24 11.88
CA LEU A 657 -13.82 -62.07 12.07
C LEU A 657 -15.22 -62.29 11.48
N ILE A 658 -15.32 -62.97 10.34
CA ILE A 658 -16.62 -63.36 9.75
C ILE A 658 -17.38 -64.29 10.69
N ALA A 659 -16.70 -65.27 11.31
CA ALA A 659 -17.31 -66.12 12.34
C ALA A 659 -17.76 -65.34 13.59
N ALA A 660 -17.18 -64.17 13.86
CA ALA A 660 -17.56 -63.26 14.93
C ALA A 660 -18.65 -62.24 14.53
N GLY A 661 -19.23 -62.37 13.33
CA GLY A 661 -20.34 -61.52 12.86
C GLY A 661 -19.93 -60.40 11.90
N ALA A 662 -18.67 -60.33 11.47
CA ALA A 662 -18.27 -59.43 10.38
C ALA A 662 -18.83 -59.91 9.03
N SER A 663 -19.01 -58.98 8.08
CA SER A 663 -19.41 -59.30 6.71
C SER A 663 -18.27 -59.07 5.72
N TRP A 664 -18.19 -59.92 4.70
CA TRP A 664 -17.16 -59.82 3.66
C TRP A 664 -17.50 -58.71 2.64
N VAL A 665 -16.50 -57.98 2.15
CA VAL A 665 -16.67 -56.89 1.17
C VAL A 665 -15.86 -57.11 -0.10
N ASP A 666 -14.53 -57.20 0.00
CA ASP A 666 -13.64 -57.33 -1.16
C ASP A 666 -12.25 -57.85 -0.76
N GLU A 667 -11.46 -58.32 -1.73
CA GLU A 667 -10.09 -58.79 -1.53
C GLU A 667 -9.18 -58.37 -2.69
N LEU A 668 -8.00 -57.82 -2.36
CA LEU A 668 -7.00 -57.39 -3.33
C LEU A 668 -5.61 -57.98 -3.02
N LYS A 669 -5.08 -58.78 -3.96
CA LYS A 669 -3.70 -59.28 -3.96
C LYS A 669 -2.88 -58.49 -4.99
N ILE A 670 -1.85 -57.80 -4.51
CA ILE A 670 -1.00 -56.92 -5.33
C ILE A 670 0.27 -57.71 -5.75
N PRO A 671 0.77 -57.53 -6.98
CA PRO A 671 1.96 -58.26 -7.48
C PRO A 671 3.23 -58.09 -6.66
N ASP A 672 3.33 -57.05 -5.83
CA ASP A 672 4.47 -56.79 -4.93
C ASP A 672 4.47 -57.69 -3.68
N GLY A 673 3.47 -58.57 -3.53
CA GLY A 673 3.29 -59.45 -2.38
C GLY A 673 2.40 -58.86 -1.28
N SER A 674 1.84 -57.66 -1.47
CA SER A 674 0.86 -57.08 -0.55
C SER A 674 -0.51 -57.72 -0.70
N HIS A 675 -1.21 -57.94 0.41
CA HIS A 675 -2.53 -58.56 0.47
C HIS A 675 -3.46 -57.76 1.39
N LEU A 676 -4.58 -57.32 0.83
CA LEU A 676 -5.57 -56.48 1.50
C LEU A 676 -6.93 -57.19 1.47
N VAL A 677 -7.60 -57.32 2.62
CA VAL A 677 -8.95 -57.87 2.73
C VAL A 677 -9.86 -56.82 3.35
N MET A 678 -10.99 -56.52 2.72
CA MET A 678 -11.98 -55.57 3.21
C MET A 678 -13.19 -56.32 3.78
N LEU A 679 -13.61 -55.91 4.98
CA LEU A 679 -14.73 -56.45 5.74
C LEU A 679 -15.59 -55.30 6.27
N ARG A 680 -16.75 -55.62 6.86
CA ARG A 680 -17.45 -54.72 7.77
C ARG A 680 -17.68 -55.40 9.11
N ASP A 681 -17.58 -54.65 10.19
CA ASP A 681 -17.98 -55.12 11.51
C ASP A 681 -19.52 -55.33 11.60
N PRO A 682 -20.05 -55.87 12.70
CA PRO A 682 -21.49 -56.09 12.87
C PRO A 682 -22.36 -54.81 12.77
N TRP A 683 -21.77 -53.63 12.91
CA TRP A 683 -22.44 -52.33 12.85
C TRP A 683 -22.23 -51.60 11.51
N GLY A 684 -21.55 -52.24 10.55
CA GLY A 684 -21.37 -51.75 9.18
C GLY A 684 -20.10 -50.93 8.96
N LEU A 685 -19.28 -50.68 9.98
CA LEU A 685 -18.00 -49.96 9.84
C LEU A 685 -17.03 -50.79 9.00
N ALA A 686 -16.46 -50.19 7.96
CA ALA A 686 -15.52 -50.88 7.08
C ALA A 686 -14.17 -51.10 7.78
N LEU A 687 -13.69 -52.34 7.74
CA LEU A 687 -12.40 -52.79 8.29
C LEU A 687 -11.52 -53.31 7.14
N GLN A 688 -10.26 -52.90 7.09
CA GLN A 688 -9.27 -53.38 6.12
C GLN A 688 -8.14 -54.13 6.83
N LEU A 689 -8.02 -55.43 6.58
CA LEU A 689 -6.86 -56.21 7.02
C LEU A 689 -5.75 -56.08 5.98
N CYS A 690 -4.57 -55.66 6.42
CA CYS A 690 -3.46 -55.31 5.53
C CYS A 690 -2.20 -56.10 5.87
N LYS A 691 -1.69 -56.85 4.89
CA LYS A 691 -0.30 -57.33 4.85
C LYS A 691 0.42 -56.61 3.72
N ARG A 692 1.33 -55.69 4.04
CA ARG A 692 2.08 -54.93 3.01
C ARG A 692 3.50 -55.46 2.87
N SER A 693 3.99 -55.54 1.63
CA SER A 693 5.39 -55.85 1.32
C SER A 693 6.34 -54.81 1.95
N THR A 694 5.92 -53.54 1.94
CA THR A 694 6.58 -52.41 2.58
C THR A 694 5.62 -51.78 3.61
N PRO A 695 5.91 -51.84 4.92
CA PRO A 695 5.07 -51.24 5.96
C PRO A 695 4.93 -49.72 5.79
N LEU A 696 3.73 -49.18 6.06
CA LEU A 696 3.50 -47.71 6.04
C LEU A 696 4.15 -47.02 7.24
N VAL A 697 4.22 -47.72 8.37
CA VAL A 697 4.97 -47.31 9.56
C VAL A 697 6.12 -48.32 9.71
N PRO A 698 7.38 -47.87 9.68
CA PRO A 698 8.51 -48.76 9.92
C PRO A 698 8.39 -49.32 11.34
N LYS A 699 8.57 -50.65 11.52
CA LYS A 699 8.65 -51.25 12.85
C LYS A 699 9.77 -50.55 13.62
N ALA A 700 9.46 -50.07 14.82
CA ALA A 700 10.40 -49.41 15.71
C ALA A 700 11.58 -50.32 16.08
#